data_AF-A0A059LR29-F1
#
_entry.id   AF-A0A059LR29-F1
#
_cell.length_a   1.000
_cell.length_b   1.000
_cell.length_c   1.000
_cell.angle_alpha   90.00
_cell.angle_beta   90.00
_cell.angle_gamma   90.00
#
_symmetry.space_group_name_H-M   'P 1'
#
loop_
_entity.id
_entity.type
_entity.pdbx_description
1 polymer ?
#
loop_
_entity_poly.entity_id
_entity_poly.type
_entity_poly.pdbx_seq_one_letter_code
_entity_poly.pdbx_strand_id
1 'polypeptide(L)'
;MPFNAQVELFDKQLLNEALNLTLSLDEKFDLPPKITMSQRDVPGLTSAAIPILKSRGVKGISVGVNGASAPPRVPHNRPFFWKDPGSKEQLIALWHPGGYSGQPVDRGTECVQAHYFDKAMCFAWRQDNQGAHSVDEVKEIFKLVRDDFPGAMVRAGSMDEWMGPFLEVAGPKTRVLEDEIGDTWIYGVASDPLKMREYRELLRVRRRASDEERASKAYKLFTRQLLKLPEHTWGASMAAVVSDYRNWSNADFHPVVESKRADMRNLTLAWLSQRRYIDRAVEALGQSTLGAALAEALGRLRASQRPPRGMRKQGWERLDLSHNVQARSRHWKVVLDRETGAFRQLRSQNRHWQRPECVSNACRTLLNWVSSLGDGWALQRDGDSWYLVEHTNGRPAKPDRRPTHGEAVALISDEGDGLTAGQSRRLLRFGSENRISDDMRKAGLELWKALNPPEDRGRRSQTVVTVNPVLGTRRRSQTREEPRTQPLRGGSDVLQIEMGSPTGQGANPLVPGLSFGSKLEIGTTGRDGLNCLQGVSEEELQRFLDGDQVVRRTPSELPQHDWAMPSAPFGKVQYRTYAEADFDVFWDKYTWVPGGFKVDFGKPNCAAGGAERGVHYPKLVAAWKKPDERGSFSLKLKLKFAQELVQTKGAPEAVWVEISSPKHDLSLHVDVVLERKTLTRLPEATWLRWMPDDRNVQVRSWRLSKLGSPIDPGLIMLNGSRGLHAVDDGGATVLSERGDQRLVI
;
A
#
# COMPACT_ATOMS: atom_id res chain seq x y z
N MET A 1 -3.99 14.32 -10.23
CA MET A 1 -4.24 14.09 -8.79
C MET A 1 -4.94 15.32 -8.22
N PRO A 2 -5.89 15.15 -7.29
CA PRO A 2 -6.69 16.26 -6.78
C PRO A 2 -5.95 17.19 -5.79
N PHE A 3 -4.85 16.74 -5.19
CA PHE A 3 -3.98 17.50 -4.26
C PHE A 3 -2.68 16.71 -4.02
N ASN A 4 -1.71 17.31 -3.30
CA ASN A 4 -0.48 16.65 -2.88
C ASN A 4 -0.77 15.62 -1.78
N ALA A 5 -0.48 14.35 -2.07
CA ALA A 5 -0.81 13.23 -1.18
C ALA A 5 0.39 12.34 -0.89
N GLN A 6 0.43 11.70 0.27
CA GLN A 6 1.32 10.57 0.51
C GLN A 6 0.79 9.37 -0.26
N VAL A 7 1.20 9.21 -1.51
CA VAL A 7 0.59 8.24 -2.46
C VAL A 7 0.66 6.80 -1.95
N GLU A 8 1.68 6.47 -1.15
CA GLU A 8 1.83 5.15 -0.52
C GLU A 8 0.73 4.82 0.50
N LEU A 9 -0.06 5.80 0.94
CA LEU A 9 -1.20 5.59 1.84
C LEU A 9 -2.53 5.33 1.15
N PHE A 10 -2.59 5.45 -0.17
CA PHE A 10 -3.75 4.97 -0.89
C PHE A 10 -3.72 3.44 -0.95
N ASP A 11 -4.89 2.82 -0.94
CA ASP A 11 -5.02 1.52 -1.59
C ASP A 11 -5.22 1.74 -3.11
N LYS A 12 -5.07 0.68 -3.91
CA LYS A 12 -5.24 0.75 -5.37
C LYS A 12 -6.59 1.36 -5.79
N GLN A 13 -7.67 1.06 -5.08
CA GLN A 13 -8.99 1.55 -5.42
C GLN A 13 -9.12 3.05 -5.12
N LEU A 14 -8.59 3.53 -3.98
CA LEU A 14 -8.67 4.94 -3.60
C LEU A 14 -7.86 5.82 -4.54
N LEU A 15 -6.68 5.35 -4.97
CA LEU A 15 -5.89 6.06 -5.98
C LEU A 15 -6.65 6.17 -7.31
N ASN A 16 -7.30 5.09 -7.76
CA ASN A 16 -8.17 5.13 -8.93
C ASN A 16 -9.33 6.13 -8.77
N GLU A 17 -9.97 6.14 -7.61
CA GLU A 17 -11.06 7.08 -7.30
C GLU A 17 -10.56 8.54 -7.27
N ALA A 18 -9.35 8.80 -6.76
CA ALA A 18 -8.72 10.12 -6.79
C ALA A 18 -8.48 10.62 -8.23
N LEU A 19 -8.02 9.73 -9.11
CA LEU A 19 -7.80 10.04 -10.53
C LEU A 19 -9.14 10.28 -11.24
N ASN A 20 -10.13 9.42 -11.01
CA ASN A 20 -11.47 9.59 -11.58
C ASN A 20 -12.14 10.90 -11.13
N LEU A 21 -11.90 11.35 -9.89
CA LEU A 21 -12.35 12.66 -9.44
C LEU A 21 -11.76 13.79 -10.29
N THR A 22 -10.49 13.70 -10.68
CA THR A 22 -9.87 14.70 -11.57
C THR A 22 -10.47 14.62 -12.99
N LEU A 23 -10.56 13.42 -13.55
CA LEU A 23 -11.06 13.19 -14.92
C LEU A 23 -12.54 13.57 -15.08
N SER A 24 -13.38 13.32 -14.07
CA SER A 24 -14.77 13.75 -14.08
C SER A 24 -14.93 15.28 -13.98
N LEU A 25 -13.96 15.99 -13.40
CA LEU A 25 -13.94 17.45 -13.46
C LEU A 25 -13.51 17.93 -14.84
N ASP A 26 -12.53 17.27 -15.46
CA ASP A 26 -12.17 17.56 -16.86
C ASP A 26 -13.39 17.43 -17.77
N GLU A 27 -14.11 16.30 -17.69
CA GLU A 27 -15.35 16.07 -18.43
C GLU A 27 -16.42 17.12 -18.11
N LYS A 28 -16.67 17.41 -16.83
CA LYS A 28 -17.68 18.38 -16.41
C LYS A 28 -17.44 19.80 -16.96
N PHE A 29 -16.18 20.17 -17.18
CA PHE A 29 -15.79 21.49 -17.66
C PHE A 29 -15.35 21.49 -19.12
N ASP A 30 -15.66 20.42 -19.88
CA ASP A 30 -15.28 20.25 -21.29
C ASP A 30 -13.77 20.45 -21.55
N LEU A 31 -12.95 20.04 -20.58
CA LEU A 31 -11.49 20.09 -20.67
C LEU A 31 -10.92 18.76 -21.18
N PRO A 32 -9.80 18.77 -21.92
CA PRO A 32 -9.12 17.54 -22.29
C PRO A 32 -8.67 16.78 -21.03
N PRO A 33 -8.80 15.44 -21.00
CA PRO A 33 -8.30 14.60 -19.91
C PRO A 33 -6.81 14.87 -19.67
N LYS A 34 -6.46 15.21 -18.42
CA LYS A 34 -5.05 15.50 -18.10
C LYS A 34 -4.18 14.25 -18.24
N ILE A 35 -3.03 14.41 -18.89
CA ILE A 35 -2.06 13.32 -19.09
C ILE A 35 -0.85 13.42 -18.15
N THR A 36 -0.67 14.54 -17.44
CA THR A 36 0.41 14.71 -16.47
C THR A 36 -0.14 14.77 -15.05
N MET A 37 0.38 13.91 -14.17
CA MET A 37 0.19 14.02 -12.73
C MET A 37 1.20 15.01 -12.15
N SER A 38 0.74 16.07 -11.51
CA SER A 38 1.58 16.94 -10.68
C SER A 38 1.50 16.51 -9.21
N GLN A 39 2.66 16.46 -8.57
CA GLN A 39 2.83 16.24 -7.14
C GLN A 39 3.90 17.21 -6.61
N ARG A 40 3.62 17.94 -5.55
CA ARG A 40 4.56 18.89 -4.94
C ARG A 40 4.68 18.63 -3.45
N ASP A 41 5.75 19.14 -2.87
CA ASP A 41 6.12 18.98 -1.46
C ASP A 41 6.60 17.56 -1.10
N VAL A 42 5.85 16.54 -1.49
CA VAL A 42 6.23 15.15 -1.23
C VAL A 42 7.39 14.73 -2.16
N PRO A 43 8.57 14.35 -1.64
CA PRO A 43 9.81 14.13 -2.41
C PRO A 43 9.76 12.97 -3.41
N GLY A 44 8.83 12.04 -3.21
CA GLY A 44 8.70 10.85 -4.02
C GLY A 44 7.41 10.09 -3.76
N LEU A 45 7.30 8.96 -4.46
CA LEU A 45 6.18 8.04 -4.39
C LEU A 45 6.66 6.65 -4.82
N THR A 46 5.82 5.64 -4.61
CA THR A 46 6.14 4.27 -5.01
C THR A 46 5.93 4.02 -6.50
N SER A 47 6.79 3.20 -7.11
CA SER A 47 6.67 2.74 -8.52
C SER A 47 5.37 1.98 -8.75
N ALA A 48 4.79 1.37 -7.72
CA ALA A 48 3.52 0.67 -7.79
C ALA A 48 2.35 1.59 -8.23
N ALA A 49 2.51 2.92 -8.17
CA ALA A 49 1.53 3.87 -8.71
C ALA A 49 1.53 3.92 -10.25
N ILE A 50 2.65 3.61 -10.91
CA ILE A 50 2.83 3.71 -12.37
C ILE A 50 1.74 2.95 -13.15
N PRO A 51 1.51 1.64 -12.93
CA PRO A 51 0.48 0.92 -13.69
C PRO A 51 -0.93 1.48 -13.45
N ILE A 52 -1.22 1.97 -12.23
CA ILE A 52 -2.52 2.55 -11.89
C ILE A 52 -2.71 3.88 -12.64
N LEU A 53 -1.71 4.76 -12.59
CA LEU A 53 -1.72 6.04 -13.31
C LEU A 53 -1.87 5.83 -14.82
N LYS A 54 -1.08 4.91 -15.38
CA LYS A 54 -1.12 4.60 -16.81
C LYS A 54 -2.47 4.05 -17.26
N SER A 55 -3.11 3.22 -16.44
CA SER A 55 -4.45 2.68 -16.71
C SER A 55 -5.54 3.77 -16.81
N ARG A 56 -5.27 4.97 -16.26
CA ARG A 56 -6.14 6.14 -16.30
C ARG A 56 -5.69 7.21 -17.30
N GLY A 57 -4.83 6.84 -18.25
CA GLY A 57 -4.40 7.74 -19.33
C GLY A 57 -3.26 8.69 -18.96
N VAL A 58 -2.77 8.68 -17.73
CA VAL A 58 -1.58 9.44 -17.33
C VAL A 58 -0.36 8.92 -18.10
N LYS A 59 0.42 9.83 -18.68
CA LYS A 59 1.63 9.57 -19.47
C LYS A 59 2.89 10.11 -18.82
N GLY A 60 2.75 11.09 -17.92
CA GLY A 60 3.87 11.62 -17.18
C GLY A 60 3.55 12.05 -15.76
N ILE A 61 4.60 12.20 -14.97
CA ILE A 61 4.57 12.68 -13.59
C ILE A 61 5.58 13.81 -13.47
N SER A 62 5.17 14.88 -12.80
CA SER A 62 6.06 15.94 -12.37
C SER A 62 6.08 15.99 -10.85
N VAL A 63 7.26 15.98 -10.26
CA VAL A 63 7.49 16.10 -8.81
C VAL A 63 8.37 17.31 -8.52
N GLY A 64 7.98 18.09 -7.51
CA GLY A 64 8.81 19.12 -6.89
C GLY A 64 9.09 18.72 -5.45
N VAL A 65 10.36 18.59 -5.11
CA VAL A 65 10.84 18.04 -3.85
C VAL A 65 10.89 19.14 -2.80
N ASN A 66 10.24 18.97 -1.64
CA ASN A 66 10.33 19.95 -0.55
C ASN A 66 11.81 20.29 -0.23
N GLY A 67 12.10 21.58 -0.09
CA GLY A 67 13.46 22.09 0.09
C GLY A 67 14.18 21.57 1.34
N ALA A 68 13.46 21.08 2.34
CA ALA A 68 14.07 20.45 3.51
C ALA A 68 14.56 19.03 3.25
N SER A 69 14.17 18.38 2.16
CA SER A 69 14.46 16.97 1.90
C SER A 69 15.50 16.80 0.80
N ALA A 70 16.42 15.86 1.00
CA ALA A 70 17.36 15.45 -0.04
C ALA A 70 16.59 14.87 -1.22
N PRO A 71 16.74 15.42 -2.44
CA PRO A 71 16.05 14.90 -3.60
C PRO A 71 16.58 13.52 -3.98
N PRO A 72 15.72 12.61 -4.47
CA PRO A 72 16.15 11.30 -4.96
C PRO A 72 17.14 11.47 -6.11
N ARG A 73 18.08 10.52 -6.24
CA ARG A 73 19.19 10.57 -7.22
C ARG A 73 18.76 10.25 -8.65
N VAL A 74 17.82 11.03 -9.18
CA VAL A 74 17.32 10.97 -10.56
C VAL A 74 17.94 12.11 -11.41
N PRO A 75 17.81 12.07 -12.74
CA PRO A 75 18.06 13.24 -13.57
C PRO A 75 17.13 14.40 -13.18
N HIS A 76 17.67 15.38 -12.46
CA HIS A 76 16.95 16.60 -12.09
C HIS A 76 16.77 17.51 -13.31
N ASN A 77 15.61 18.16 -13.40
CA ASN A 77 15.24 19.10 -14.47
C ASN A 77 15.39 18.51 -15.89
N ARG A 78 15.37 17.19 -16.00
CA ARG A 78 15.50 16.44 -17.26
C ARG A 78 14.51 15.28 -17.27
N PRO A 79 13.84 15.01 -18.39
CA PRO A 79 12.92 13.88 -18.49
C PRO A 79 13.66 12.55 -18.48
N PHE A 80 13.05 11.56 -17.83
CA PHE A 80 13.47 10.17 -17.89
C PHE A 80 12.24 9.25 -17.90
N PHE A 81 12.37 8.04 -18.40
CA PHE A 81 11.37 6.99 -18.18
C PHE A 81 11.56 6.42 -16.78
N TRP A 82 10.52 6.50 -15.96
CA TRP A 82 10.46 5.74 -14.72
C TRP A 82 9.57 4.53 -14.94
N LYS A 83 10.15 3.35 -14.76
CA LYS A 83 9.55 2.08 -15.09
C LYS A 83 9.35 1.25 -13.84
N ASP A 84 8.14 0.75 -13.66
CA ASP A 84 7.83 -0.19 -12.60
C ASP A 84 8.37 -1.58 -12.99
N PRO A 85 9.30 -2.16 -12.22
CA PRO A 85 9.90 -3.44 -12.57
C PRO A 85 8.89 -4.60 -12.50
N GLY A 86 7.82 -4.50 -11.71
CA GLY A 86 6.79 -5.54 -11.62
C GLY A 86 5.93 -5.63 -12.88
N SER A 87 5.19 -4.56 -13.18
CA SER A 87 4.28 -4.48 -14.33
C SER A 87 4.98 -4.25 -15.67
N LYS A 88 6.25 -3.82 -15.65
CA LYS A 88 7.02 -3.33 -16.81
C LYS A 88 6.45 -2.06 -17.45
N GLU A 89 5.41 -1.47 -16.86
CA GLU A 89 4.85 -0.21 -17.30
C GLU A 89 5.76 0.96 -16.92
N GLN A 90 5.70 2.04 -17.70
CA GLN A 90 6.53 3.22 -17.50
C GLN A 90 5.80 4.52 -17.85
N LEU A 91 6.25 5.61 -17.25
CA LEU A 91 5.81 6.99 -17.48
C LEU A 91 7.03 7.89 -17.67
N ILE A 92 6.82 9.05 -18.30
CA ILE A 92 7.81 10.13 -18.26
C ILE A 92 7.81 10.78 -16.88
N ALA A 93 8.97 10.92 -16.28
CA ALA A 93 9.16 11.50 -14.96
C ALA A 93 9.99 12.79 -15.05
N LEU A 94 9.55 13.83 -14.33
CA LEU A 94 10.20 15.13 -14.22
C LEU A 94 10.37 15.47 -12.74
N TRP A 95 11.61 15.49 -12.24
CA TRP A 95 11.89 15.78 -10.82
C TRP A 95 12.65 17.10 -10.67
N HIS A 96 12.13 17.96 -9.80
CA HIS A 96 12.71 19.26 -9.48
C HIS A 96 13.25 19.23 -8.05
N PRO A 97 14.55 19.44 -7.85
CA PRO A 97 15.17 19.46 -6.53
C PRO A 97 14.99 20.84 -5.86
N GLY A 98 15.09 20.88 -4.53
CA GLY A 98 15.28 22.14 -3.80
C GLY A 98 14.05 23.00 -3.58
N GLY A 99 12.85 22.51 -3.85
CA GLY A 99 11.59 23.19 -3.54
C GLY A 99 10.47 22.84 -4.52
N TYR A 100 9.42 23.65 -4.52
CA TYR A 100 8.31 23.51 -5.46
C TYR A 100 8.71 23.75 -6.91
N SER A 101 9.89 24.34 -7.13
CA SER A 101 10.33 25.05 -8.33
C SER A 101 9.56 26.38 -8.52
N GLY A 102 10.15 27.34 -9.22
CA GLY A 102 9.67 28.72 -9.31
C GLY A 102 10.14 29.68 -8.19
N GLN A 103 9.50 30.84 -8.15
CA GLN A 103 9.80 32.08 -7.39
C GLN A 103 11.04 32.90 -7.82
N PRO A 104 10.87 33.93 -8.69
CA PRO A 104 9.65 34.20 -9.46
C PRO A 104 9.41 33.10 -10.53
N VAL A 105 10.47 32.51 -11.08
CA VAL A 105 10.42 31.46 -12.11
C VAL A 105 11.73 30.68 -12.15
N ASP A 106 11.69 29.40 -12.54
CA ASP A 106 12.88 28.60 -12.84
C ASP A 106 13.79 29.33 -13.84
N ARG A 107 15.09 29.37 -13.56
CA ARG A 107 16.09 30.07 -14.39
C ARG A 107 16.91 29.08 -15.21
N GLY A 108 17.09 29.36 -16.50
CA GLY A 108 18.01 28.63 -17.39
C GLY A 108 17.98 27.10 -17.22
N THR A 109 19.00 26.54 -16.58
CA THR A 109 19.16 25.09 -16.34
C THR A 109 18.18 24.49 -15.31
N GLU A 110 17.45 25.31 -14.57
CA GLU A 110 16.38 24.88 -13.65
C GLU A 110 15.11 24.48 -14.40
N CYS A 111 14.90 25.03 -15.60
CA CYS A 111 13.79 24.63 -16.46
C CYS A 111 13.98 23.19 -16.97
N VAL A 112 12.88 22.44 -17.09
CA VAL A 112 12.88 21.09 -17.67
C VAL A 112 13.30 21.13 -19.13
N GLN A 113 14.39 20.44 -19.46
CA GLN A 113 14.99 20.44 -20.79
C GLN A 113 15.48 19.06 -21.21
N ALA A 114 15.50 18.81 -22.52
CA ALA A 114 16.17 17.66 -23.13
C ALA A 114 16.92 18.11 -24.39
N HIS A 115 18.18 17.67 -24.55
CA HIS A 115 19.05 18.13 -25.64
C HIS A 115 18.56 17.75 -27.06
N TYR A 116 17.57 16.87 -27.17
CA TYR A 116 16.94 16.43 -28.42
C TYR A 116 15.50 16.93 -28.56
N PHE A 117 15.11 17.94 -27.78
CA PHE A 117 13.78 18.52 -27.80
C PHE A 117 13.87 20.04 -27.80
N ASP A 118 13.08 20.69 -28.64
CA ASP A 118 13.14 22.12 -28.91
C ASP A 118 12.31 22.97 -27.93
N LYS A 119 11.78 22.36 -26.86
CA LYS A 119 10.97 23.06 -25.84
C LYS A 119 11.57 22.88 -24.45
N ALA A 120 11.73 24.01 -23.76
CA ALA A 120 11.96 24.07 -22.32
C ALA A 120 10.63 24.34 -21.59
N MET A 121 10.48 23.80 -20.37
CA MET A 121 9.37 24.15 -19.47
C MET A 121 9.93 24.71 -18.16
N CYS A 122 9.64 25.98 -17.89
CA CYS A 122 10.04 26.69 -16.67
C CYS A 122 8.81 26.87 -15.77
N PHE A 123 8.89 26.47 -14.51
CA PHE A 123 7.80 26.69 -13.55
C PHE A 123 7.91 28.04 -12.89
N ALA A 124 6.77 28.71 -12.71
CA ALA A 124 6.64 29.98 -12.01
C ALA A 124 5.61 29.85 -10.90
N TRP A 125 5.85 28.96 -9.94
CA TRP A 125 5.01 28.84 -8.75
C TRP A 125 5.45 29.77 -7.64
N ARG A 126 4.47 30.19 -6.84
CA ARG A 126 4.72 30.80 -5.55
C ARG A 126 4.86 29.72 -4.48
N GLN A 127 5.50 30.07 -3.37
CA GLN A 127 5.63 29.19 -2.21
C GLN A 127 4.28 29.01 -1.51
N ASP A 128 4.30 28.17 -0.48
CA ASP A 128 3.15 27.79 0.33
C ASP A 128 2.19 28.95 0.65
N ASN A 129 0.92 28.73 0.28
CA ASN A 129 -0.21 29.60 0.63
C ASN A 129 -0.08 31.07 0.17
N GLN A 130 0.84 31.38 -0.76
CA GLN A 130 1.05 32.76 -1.23
C GLN A 130 0.09 33.21 -2.34
N GLY A 131 -0.72 32.31 -2.89
CA GLY A 131 -1.66 32.62 -3.98
C GLY A 131 -0.97 32.76 -5.34
N ALA A 132 -1.63 33.46 -6.27
CA ALA A 132 -1.10 33.69 -7.61
C ALA A 132 -0.10 34.86 -7.65
N HIS A 133 0.67 34.94 -8.74
CA HIS A 133 1.48 36.11 -9.05
C HIS A 133 0.60 37.30 -9.45
N SER A 134 1.03 38.50 -9.08
CA SER A 134 0.48 39.76 -9.59
C SER A 134 0.81 39.96 -11.07
N VAL A 135 0.10 40.87 -11.73
CA VAL A 135 0.33 41.17 -13.16
C VAL A 135 1.77 41.63 -13.43
N ASP A 136 2.35 42.44 -12.54
CA ASP A 136 3.70 42.95 -12.73
C ASP A 136 4.77 41.87 -12.47
N GLU A 137 4.55 40.99 -11.48
CA GLU A 137 5.39 39.79 -11.31
C GLU A 137 5.33 38.88 -12.54
N VAL A 138 4.14 38.71 -13.15
CA VAL A 138 4.01 37.93 -14.40
C VAL A 138 4.79 38.58 -15.54
N LYS A 139 4.73 39.90 -15.71
CA LYS A 139 5.55 40.59 -16.73
C LYS A 139 7.04 40.37 -16.50
N GLU A 140 7.48 40.44 -15.24
CA GLU A 140 8.88 40.19 -14.89
C GLU A 140 9.27 38.73 -15.16
N ILE A 141 8.42 37.76 -14.82
CA ILE A 141 8.62 36.34 -15.15
C ILE A 141 8.85 36.15 -16.66
N PHE A 142 8.02 36.76 -17.51
CA PHE A 142 8.19 36.65 -18.95
C PHE A 142 9.49 37.28 -19.45
N LYS A 143 9.88 38.43 -18.90
CA LYS A 143 11.16 39.08 -19.21
C LYS A 143 12.32 38.18 -18.81
N LEU A 144 12.32 37.71 -17.56
CA LEU A 144 13.30 36.79 -17.01
C LEU A 144 13.48 35.55 -17.91
N VAL A 145 12.42 34.87 -18.33
CA VAL A 145 12.53 33.68 -19.19
C VAL A 145 13.05 34.03 -20.59
N ARG A 146 12.69 35.19 -21.16
CA ARG A 146 13.24 35.64 -22.45
C ARG A 146 14.74 35.91 -22.37
N ASP A 147 15.21 36.45 -21.24
CA ASP A 147 16.62 36.72 -21.02
C ASP A 147 17.44 35.42 -20.94
N ASP A 148 16.90 34.36 -20.34
CA ASP A 148 17.57 33.04 -20.25
C ASP A 148 17.54 32.27 -21.58
N PHE A 149 16.54 32.51 -22.43
CA PHE A 149 16.34 31.81 -23.70
C PHE A 149 16.21 32.80 -24.88
N PRO A 150 17.30 33.51 -25.25
CA PRO A 150 17.27 34.46 -26.34
C PRO A 150 16.89 33.76 -27.66
N GLY A 151 15.92 34.31 -28.38
CA GLY A 151 15.40 33.75 -29.63
C GLY A 151 14.31 32.69 -29.46
N ALA A 152 13.99 32.27 -28.23
CA ALA A 152 12.85 31.38 -27.99
C ALA A 152 11.52 32.14 -27.96
N MET A 153 10.45 31.47 -28.42
CA MET A 153 9.09 31.97 -28.25
C MET A 153 8.59 31.64 -26.84
N VAL A 154 8.62 32.63 -25.94
CA VAL A 154 8.13 32.49 -24.55
C VAL A 154 6.63 32.70 -24.50
N ARG A 155 5.89 31.68 -24.02
CA ARG A 155 4.44 31.71 -23.81
C ARG A 155 4.06 30.97 -22.53
N ALA A 156 2.94 31.36 -21.92
CA ALA A 156 2.31 30.55 -20.89
C ALA A 156 1.70 29.29 -21.52
N GLY A 157 1.68 28.18 -20.78
CA GLY A 157 1.13 26.91 -21.22
C GLY A 157 0.93 25.93 -20.06
N SER A 158 0.42 24.75 -20.39
CA SER A 158 0.23 23.66 -19.42
C SER A 158 1.37 22.63 -19.47
N MET A 159 1.49 21.80 -18.43
CA MET A 159 2.41 20.65 -18.45
C MET A 159 2.09 19.70 -19.62
N ASP A 160 0.82 19.55 -19.98
CA ASP A 160 0.39 18.64 -21.04
C ASP A 160 0.78 19.14 -22.43
N GLU A 161 0.86 20.46 -22.63
CA GLU A 161 1.39 21.07 -23.86
C GLU A 161 2.90 20.85 -24.05
N TRP A 162 3.63 20.57 -22.96
CA TRP A 162 5.04 20.15 -23.03
C TRP A 162 5.14 18.62 -23.15
N MET A 163 4.37 17.89 -22.33
CA MET A 163 4.41 16.42 -22.24
C MET A 163 3.97 15.75 -23.54
N GLY A 164 2.88 16.22 -24.17
CA GLY A 164 2.36 15.65 -25.41
C GLY A 164 3.43 15.61 -26.52
N PRO A 165 3.99 16.75 -26.95
CA PRO A 165 5.04 16.76 -27.95
C PRO A 165 6.33 16.05 -27.51
N PHE A 166 6.66 16.04 -26.22
CA PHE A 166 7.82 15.30 -25.72
C PHE A 166 7.65 13.78 -25.91
N LEU A 167 6.43 13.24 -25.74
CA LEU A 167 6.16 11.82 -25.94
C LEU A 167 6.45 11.35 -27.37
N GLU A 168 6.29 12.21 -28.38
CA GLU A 168 6.56 11.90 -29.79
C GLU A 168 8.06 11.76 -30.10
N VAL A 169 8.91 12.44 -29.32
CA VAL A 169 10.38 12.39 -29.48
C VAL A 169 11.06 11.52 -28.42
N ALA A 170 10.33 11.14 -27.37
CA ALA A 170 10.82 10.25 -26.33
C ALA A 170 11.12 8.87 -26.93
N GLY A 171 12.30 8.33 -26.62
CA GLY A 171 12.76 7.09 -27.24
C GLY A 171 14.05 6.60 -26.61
N PRO A 172 14.91 5.88 -27.37
CA PRO A 172 16.16 5.32 -26.84
C PRO A 172 17.13 6.34 -26.23
N LYS A 173 17.00 7.63 -26.57
CA LYS A 173 17.79 8.74 -26.00
C LYS A 173 17.32 9.16 -24.59
N THR A 174 16.10 8.80 -24.20
CA THR A 174 15.55 9.07 -22.85
C THR A 174 16.02 8.00 -21.89
N ARG A 175 16.69 8.38 -20.80
CA ARG A 175 17.19 7.44 -19.78
C ARG A 175 16.03 6.68 -19.12
N VAL A 176 16.20 5.38 -18.86
CA VAL A 176 15.24 4.55 -18.11
C VAL A 176 15.80 4.28 -16.71
N LEU A 177 14.96 4.44 -15.69
CA LEU A 177 15.24 4.07 -14.30
C LEU A 177 14.16 3.10 -13.79
N GLU A 178 14.59 2.08 -13.05
CA GLU A 178 13.71 1.03 -12.48
C GLU A 178 13.73 1.00 -10.95
N ASP A 179 14.70 1.67 -10.30
CA ASP A 179 14.78 1.70 -8.84
C ASP A 179 13.56 2.40 -8.24
N GLU A 180 13.11 1.89 -7.08
CA GLU A 180 12.08 2.52 -6.27
C GLU A 180 12.58 3.87 -5.76
N ILE A 181 11.74 4.89 -5.86
CA ILE A 181 11.98 6.21 -5.26
C ILE A 181 11.43 6.19 -3.83
N GLY A 182 10.14 5.84 -3.70
CA GLY A 182 9.42 5.84 -2.44
C GLY A 182 9.21 7.25 -1.87
N ASP A 183 8.40 7.34 -0.80
CA ASP A 183 8.14 8.60 -0.11
C ASP A 183 9.01 8.72 1.16
N THR A 184 9.93 9.68 1.17
CA THR A 184 10.77 9.97 2.34
C THR A 184 10.12 10.91 3.35
N TRP A 185 8.96 11.50 3.02
CA TRP A 185 8.26 12.53 3.80
C TRP A 185 7.02 11.96 4.51
N ILE A 186 7.09 10.68 4.88
CA ILE A 186 5.95 9.92 5.41
C ILE A 186 5.91 9.87 6.96
N TYR A 187 6.71 10.70 7.64
CA TYR A 187 6.81 10.73 9.11
C TYR A 187 5.48 11.06 9.80
N GLY A 188 4.63 11.88 9.18
CA GLY A 188 3.30 12.22 9.70
C GLY A 188 2.42 10.98 9.94
N VAL A 189 2.57 9.94 9.12
CA VAL A 189 1.77 8.70 9.23
C VAL A 189 1.97 8.00 10.56
N ALA A 190 3.21 7.91 11.02
CA ALA A 190 3.55 7.24 12.28
C ALA A 190 3.18 8.09 13.52
N SER A 191 2.98 9.41 13.34
CA SER A 191 2.70 10.33 14.44
C SER A 191 1.25 10.29 14.95
N ASP A 192 0.30 9.81 14.13
CA ASP A 192 -1.10 9.61 14.54
C ASP A 192 -1.61 8.19 14.23
N PRO A 193 -1.20 7.19 15.03
CA PRO A 193 -1.59 5.82 14.74
C PRO A 193 -3.06 5.51 15.06
N LEU A 194 -3.77 6.39 15.79
CA LEU A 194 -5.23 6.30 15.98
C LEU A 194 -5.96 6.65 14.68
N LYS A 195 -5.60 7.80 14.07
CA LYS A 195 -6.09 8.18 12.73
C LYS A 195 -5.83 7.07 11.73
N MET A 196 -4.61 6.52 11.73
CA MET A 196 -4.24 5.45 10.79
C MET A 196 -5.01 4.16 11.00
N ARG A 197 -5.22 3.73 12.25
CA ARG A 197 -6.00 2.54 12.55
C ARG A 197 -7.42 2.64 12.00
N GLU A 198 -8.09 3.75 12.27
CA GLU A 198 -9.47 3.98 11.82
C GLU A 198 -9.53 4.15 10.29
N TYR A 199 -8.62 4.93 9.69
CA TYR A 199 -8.53 5.10 8.24
C TYR A 199 -8.37 3.76 7.50
N ARG A 200 -7.45 2.90 7.96
CA ARG A 200 -7.24 1.58 7.35
C ARG A 200 -8.47 0.69 7.45
N GLU A 201 -9.22 0.76 8.53
CA GLU A 201 -10.46 -0.01 8.63
C GLU A 201 -11.52 0.49 7.65
N LEU A 202 -11.63 1.80 7.45
CA LEU A 202 -12.51 2.32 6.41
C LEU A 202 -12.08 1.82 5.02
N LEU A 203 -10.77 1.76 4.73
CA LEU A 203 -10.25 1.18 3.49
C LEU A 203 -10.63 -0.30 3.33
N ARG A 204 -10.68 -1.08 4.42
CA ARG A 204 -11.06 -2.50 4.36
C ARG A 204 -12.55 -2.70 4.14
N VAL A 205 -13.37 -2.03 4.94
CA VAL A 205 -14.81 -2.22 4.95
C VAL A 205 -15.44 -1.65 3.67
N ARG A 206 -14.93 -0.53 3.13
CA ARG A 206 -15.42 0.05 1.87
C ARG A 206 -15.29 -0.87 0.67
N ARG A 207 -14.39 -1.87 0.69
CA ARG A 207 -14.26 -2.86 -0.39
C ARG A 207 -15.55 -3.67 -0.58
N ARG A 208 -16.40 -3.74 0.45
CA ARG A 208 -17.71 -4.42 0.42
C ARG A 208 -18.81 -3.63 -0.29
N ALA A 209 -18.56 -2.35 -0.64
CA ALA A 209 -19.55 -1.52 -1.32
C ALA A 209 -19.96 -2.13 -2.66
N SER A 210 -21.28 -2.22 -2.90
CA SER A 210 -21.82 -2.66 -4.20
C SER A 210 -21.55 -1.63 -5.31
N ASP A 211 -21.74 -2.01 -6.56
CA ASP A 211 -21.59 -1.08 -7.69
C ASP A 211 -22.63 0.04 -7.64
N GLU A 212 -23.87 -0.25 -7.21
CA GLU A 212 -24.90 0.77 -6.99
C GLU A 212 -24.50 1.73 -5.86
N GLU A 213 -23.98 1.21 -4.75
CA GLU A 213 -23.48 2.05 -3.65
C GLU A 213 -22.35 2.95 -4.14
N ARG A 214 -21.38 2.41 -4.89
CA ARG A 214 -20.24 3.16 -5.46
C ARG A 214 -20.68 4.25 -6.43
N ALA A 215 -21.74 4.01 -7.20
CA ALA A 215 -22.30 4.99 -8.12
C ALA A 215 -23.03 6.15 -7.41
N SER A 216 -23.48 5.93 -6.16
CA SER A 216 -24.29 6.89 -5.40
C SER A 216 -23.56 8.20 -5.09
N LYS A 217 -24.34 9.28 -4.94
CA LYS A 217 -23.83 10.59 -4.49
C LYS A 217 -23.20 10.51 -3.09
N ALA A 218 -23.79 9.69 -2.22
CA ALA A 218 -23.32 9.49 -0.84
C ALA A 218 -21.91 8.88 -0.83
N TYR A 219 -21.66 7.84 -1.63
CA TYR A 219 -20.34 7.23 -1.74
C TYR A 219 -19.31 8.20 -2.34
N LYS A 220 -19.67 8.98 -3.36
CA LYS A 220 -18.79 10.03 -3.90
C LYS A 220 -18.42 11.07 -2.84
N LEU A 221 -19.34 11.46 -1.96
CA LEU A 221 -19.06 12.35 -0.83
C LEU A 221 -18.16 11.68 0.23
N PHE A 222 -18.44 10.42 0.58
CA PHE A 222 -17.58 9.59 1.44
C PHE A 222 -16.15 9.55 0.92
N THR A 223 -15.95 9.19 -0.36
CA THR A 223 -14.63 9.13 -0.99
C THR A 223 -13.93 10.48 -0.94
N ARG A 224 -14.63 11.60 -1.18
CA ARG A 224 -14.03 12.95 -1.08
C ARG A 224 -13.50 13.28 0.32
N GLN A 225 -14.19 12.84 1.38
CA GLN A 225 -13.73 13.02 2.76
C GLN A 225 -12.58 12.06 3.08
N LEU A 226 -12.70 10.80 2.68
CA LEU A 226 -11.69 9.76 2.88
C LEU A 226 -10.35 10.13 2.22
N LEU A 227 -10.41 10.72 1.02
CA LEU A 227 -9.24 11.21 0.27
C LEU A 227 -8.43 12.26 1.04
N LYS A 228 -9.00 12.97 2.02
CA LYS A 228 -8.27 13.98 2.80
C LYS A 228 -7.31 13.37 3.83
N LEU A 229 -7.51 12.11 4.23
CA LEU A 229 -6.67 11.46 5.24
C LEU A 229 -5.23 11.17 4.78
N PRO A 230 -4.98 10.76 3.52
CA PRO A 230 -3.63 10.62 2.94
C PRO A 230 -3.08 11.91 2.31
N GLU A 231 -3.73 13.06 2.48
CA GLU A 231 -3.13 14.35 2.16
C GLU A 231 -1.87 14.55 3.03
N HIS A 232 -0.83 15.19 2.49
CA HIS A 232 0.50 15.20 3.11
C HIS A 232 0.61 16.08 4.38
N THR A 233 -0.36 16.95 4.67
CA THR A 233 -0.39 17.81 5.86
C THR A 233 -1.21 17.17 6.98
N TRP A 234 -0.52 16.66 8.01
CA TRP A 234 -1.13 15.88 9.11
C TRP A 234 -1.72 16.70 10.25
N GLY A 235 -1.45 18.00 10.26
CA GLY A 235 -1.81 18.95 11.31
C GLY A 235 -0.98 20.21 11.15
N ALA A 236 -1.11 21.15 12.09
CA ALA A 236 -0.28 22.35 12.07
C ALA A 236 1.18 22.02 12.44
N SER A 237 2.13 22.69 11.77
CA SER A 237 3.56 22.65 12.11
C SER A 237 3.81 23.36 13.44
N MET A 238 4.71 22.79 14.25
CA MET A 238 5.17 23.39 15.49
C MET A 238 5.90 24.72 15.22
N ALA A 239 6.77 24.80 14.21
CA ALA A 239 7.49 26.04 13.91
C ALA A 239 6.56 27.16 13.45
N ALA A 240 5.46 26.82 12.76
CA ALA A 240 4.50 27.80 12.27
C ALA A 240 3.56 28.33 13.37
N VAL A 241 3.21 27.49 14.37
CA VAL A 241 2.17 27.82 15.36
C VAL A 241 2.73 28.06 16.76
N VAL A 242 3.80 27.38 17.16
CA VAL A 242 4.33 27.35 18.52
C VAL A 242 5.81 27.78 18.55
N SER A 243 6.06 29.04 18.88
CA SER A 243 7.42 29.61 19.00
C SER A 243 8.02 29.49 20.41
N ASP A 244 7.83 28.33 21.06
CA ASP A 244 8.38 28.04 22.38
C ASP A 244 9.57 27.11 22.24
N TYR A 245 10.78 27.48 22.62
CA TYR A 245 11.96 26.60 22.53
C TYR A 245 12.64 26.39 23.88
N ARG A 246 11.88 26.56 24.97
CA ARG A 246 12.41 26.56 26.35
C ARG A 246 11.72 25.53 27.23
N ASN A 247 10.39 25.46 27.17
CA ASN A 247 9.59 24.59 28.04
C ASN A 247 9.59 23.15 27.51
N TRP A 248 10.71 22.46 27.68
CA TRP A 248 10.96 21.11 27.16
C TRP A 248 10.70 20.01 28.19
N SER A 249 11.10 20.21 29.44
CA SER A 249 10.84 19.24 30.50
C SER A 249 9.34 19.10 30.73
N ASN A 250 8.86 17.94 31.19
CA ASN A 250 7.44 17.78 31.51
C ASN A 250 6.98 18.75 32.60
N ALA A 251 7.85 19.06 33.56
CA ALA A 251 7.57 20.02 34.63
C ALA A 251 7.33 21.44 34.10
N ASP A 252 8.06 21.86 33.06
CA ASP A 252 7.88 23.18 32.44
C ASP A 252 6.76 23.18 31.40
N PHE A 253 6.57 22.06 30.70
CA PHE A 253 5.61 21.94 29.61
C PHE A 253 4.16 21.83 30.09
N HIS A 254 3.88 21.08 31.16
CA HIS A 254 2.51 20.87 31.64
C HIS A 254 1.81 22.19 32.04
N PRO A 255 2.45 23.12 32.78
CA PRO A 255 1.86 24.43 33.05
C PRO A 255 1.51 25.23 31.79
N VAL A 256 2.33 25.13 30.73
CA VAL A 256 2.05 25.79 29.44
C VAL A 256 0.76 25.23 28.81
N VAL A 257 0.58 23.91 28.82
CA VAL A 257 -0.62 23.27 28.29
C VAL A 257 -1.85 23.59 29.16
N GLU A 258 -1.71 23.54 30.48
CA GLU A 258 -2.78 23.83 31.45
C GLU A 258 -3.25 25.28 31.39
N SER A 259 -2.35 26.22 31.08
CA SER A 259 -2.70 27.63 30.86
C SER A 259 -3.60 27.84 29.62
N LYS A 260 -3.77 26.81 28.78
CA LYS A 260 -4.54 26.85 27.52
C LYS A 260 -4.07 27.97 26.60
N ARG A 261 -2.75 28.20 26.54
CA ARG A 261 -2.13 29.16 25.63
C ARG A 261 -2.66 28.93 24.19
N ALA A 262 -3.00 30.02 23.52
CA ALA A 262 -3.77 29.95 22.27
C ALA A 262 -3.06 29.15 21.17
N ASP A 263 -1.74 29.26 21.08
CA ASP A 263 -0.90 28.49 20.16
C ASP A 263 -0.99 26.97 20.38
N MET A 264 -0.86 26.50 21.63
CA MET A 264 -0.97 25.09 21.98
C MET A 264 -2.37 24.54 21.73
N ARG A 265 -3.40 25.35 22.03
CA ARG A 265 -4.79 25.01 21.71
C ARG A 265 -5.00 24.90 20.21
N ASN A 266 -4.53 25.87 19.42
CA ASN A 266 -4.68 25.89 17.96
C ASN A 266 -3.95 24.72 17.31
N LEU A 267 -2.73 24.40 17.77
CA LEU A 267 -2.01 23.21 17.36
C LEU A 267 -2.84 21.95 17.60
N THR A 268 -3.36 21.77 18.82
CA THR A 268 -4.18 20.60 19.18
C THR A 268 -5.43 20.50 18.30
N LEU A 269 -6.13 21.61 18.09
CA LEU A 269 -7.34 21.67 17.26
C LEU A 269 -7.06 21.34 15.79
N ALA A 270 -5.91 21.76 15.24
CA ALA A 270 -5.53 21.43 13.87
C ALA A 270 -5.39 19.91 13.66
N TRP A 271 -4.77 19.20 14.62
CA TRP A 271 -4.64 17.73 14.58
C TRP A 271 -5.98 17.02 14.82
N LEU A 272 -6.83 17.52 15.73
CA LEU A 272 -8.18 16.99 15.92
C LEU A 272 -9.06 17.17 14.67
N SER A 273 -8.92 18.30 13.97
CA SER A 273 -9.62 18.57 12.70
C SER A 273 -9.27 17.51 11.65
N GLN A 274 -8.00 17.09 11.59
CA GLN A 274 -7.55 16.05 10.66
C GLN A 274 -8.19 14.69 10.93
N ARG A 275 -8.42 14.33 12.20
CA ARG A 275 -9.16 13.11 12.57
C ARG A 275 -10.64 13.18 12.18
N ARG A 276 -11.24 14.37 12.19
CA ARG A 276 -12.68 14.55 11.89
C ARG A 276 -13.07 14.11 10.47
N TYR A 277 -12.12 14.03 9.54
CA TYR A 277 -12.37 13.48 8.20
C TYR A 277 -12.85 12.02 8.23
N ILE A 278 -12.45 11.23 9.23
CA ILE A 278 -12.92 9.85 9.41
C ILE A 278 -14.42 9.83 9.65
N ASP A 279 -14.89 10.60 10.65
CA ASP A 279 -16.31 10.66 10.97
C ASP A 279 -17.11 11.27 9.82
N ARG A 280 -16.62 12.36 9.22
CA ARG A 280 -17.29 13.01 8.07
C ARG A 280 -17.44 12.07 6.88
N ALA A 281 -16.47 11.20 6.65
CA ALA A 281 -16.59 10.19 5.60
C ALA A 281 -17.78 9.25 5.90
N VAL A 282 -17.83 8.67 7.11
CA VAL A 282 -18.92 7.76 7.48
C VAL A 282 -20.28 8.46 7.52
N GLU A 283 -20.35 9.68 8.06
CA GLU A 283 -21.55 10.52 8.08
C GLU A 283 -22.09 10.79 6.66
N ALA A 284 -21.22 10.95 5.66
CA ALA A 284 -21.62 11.19 4.27
C ALA A 284 -22.39 10.02 3.62
N LEU A 285 -22.28 8.82 4.18
CA LEU A 285 -23.02 7.64 3.71
C LEU A 285 -24.46 7.57 4.26
N GLY A 286 -24.78 8.36 5.28
CA GLY A 286 -26.09 8.33 5.93
C GLY A 286 -26.46 6.94 6.46
N GLN A 287 -27.69 6.51 6.21
CA GLN A 287 -28.24 5.22 6.66
C GLN A 287 -28.04 4.08 5.64
N SER A 288 -27.07 4.19 4.73
CA SER A 288 -26.78 3.11 3.78
C SER A 288 -26.23 1.86 4.46
N THR A 289 -26.33 0.71 3.80
CA THR A 289 -25.78 -0.57 4.27
C THR A 289 -24.29 -0.44 4.57
N LEU A 290 -23.53 0.18 3.64
CA LEU A 290 -22.11 0.46 3.87
C LEU A 290 -21.88 1.43 5.05
N GLY A 291 -22.70 2.47 5.18
CA GLY A 291 -22.62 3.43 6.29
C GLY A 291 -22.77 2.77 7.65
N ALA A 292 -23.77 1.90 7.79
CA ALA A 292 -23.99 1.09 9.00
C ALA A 292 -22.81 0.16 9.29
N ALA A 293 -22.28 -0.54 8.27
CA ALA A 293 -21.14 -1.44 8.42
C ALA A 293 -19.86 -0.71 8.87
N LEU A 294 -19.59 0.48 8.31
CA LEU A 294 -18.44 1.31 8.71
C LEU A 294 -18.60 1.86 10.12
N ALA A 295 -19.78 2.36 10.49
CA ALA A 295 -20.07 2.85 11.83
C ALA A 295 -19.91 1.75 12.89
N GLU A 296 -20.39 0.53 12.60
CA GLU A 296 -20.23 -0.63 13.47
C GLU A 296 -18.75 -1.03 13.60
N ALA A 297 -18.01 -1.09 12.50
CA ALA A 297 -16.57 -1.40 12.51
C ALA A 297 -15.77 -0.38 13.32
N LEU A 298 -16.01 0.92 13.12
CA LEU A 298 -15.40 1.97 13.92
C LEU A 298 -15.78 1.88 15.39
N GLY A 299 -17.06 1.60 15.70
CA GLY A 299 -17.54 1.43 17.08
C GLY A 299 -16.77 0.32 17.80
N ARG A 300 -16.60 -0.85 17.16
CA ARG A 300 -15.79 -1.96 17.68
C ARG A 300 -14.33 -1.56 17.89
N LEU A 301 -13.71 -0.89 16.92
CA LEU A 301 -12.33 -0.44 17.04
C LEU A 301 -12.15 0.54 18.20
N ARG A 302 -13.00 1.56 18.29
CA ARG A 302 -12.96 2.58 19.37
C ARG A 302 -13.22 1.95 20.74
N ALA A 303 -14.06 0.93 20.85
CA ALA A 303 -14.23 0.18 22.09
C ALA A 303 -12.95 -0.56 22.50
N SER A 304 -12.23 -1.15 21.53
CA SER A 304 -10.95 -1.83 21.77
C SER A 304 -9.79 -0.87 22.08
N GLN A 305 -9.98 0.44 21.91
CA GLN A 305 -8.94 1.43 22.22
C GLN A 305 -8.72 1.65 23.73
N ARG A 306 -9.57 1.07 24.57
CA ARG A 306 -9.52 1.28 26.02
C ARG A 306 -8.82 0.12 26.73
N PRO A 307 -8.07 0.39 27.82
CA PRO A 307 -7.56 -0.67 28.68
C PRO A 307 -8.69 -1.60 29.16
N PRO A 308 -8.47 -2.92 29.17
CA PRO A 308 -9.49 -3.87 29.59
C PRO A 308 -9.84 -3.67 31.08
N ARG A 309 -11.14 -3.77 31.41
CA ARG A 309 -11.67 -3.65 32.78
C ARG A 309 -12.41 -4.93 33.17
N GLY A 310 -12.37 -5.30 34.44
CA GLY A 310 -13.17 -6.44 34.93
C GLY A 310 -12.75 -7.80 34.36
N MET A 311 -11.44 -8.01 34.12
CA MET A 311 -10.86 -9.23 33.52
C MET A 311 -11.49 -10.53 34.04
N ARG A 312 -11.61 -10.71 35.37
CA ARG A 312 -12.21 -11.91 35.98
C ARG A 312 -13.68 -12.11 35.58
N LYS A 313 -14.49 -11.04 35.55
CA LYS A 313 -15.89 -11.10 35.12
C LYS A 313 -16.03 -11.43 33.63
N GLN A 314 -14.98 -11.16 32.85
CA GLN A 314 -14.90 -11.48 31.42
C GLN A 314 -14.29 -12.86 31.14
N GLY A 315 -14.09 -13.69 32.17
CA GLY A 315 -13.57 -15.05 32.03
C GLY A 315 -12.05 -15.15 31.80
N TRP A 316 -11.29 -14.10 32.12
CA TRP A 316 -9.83 -14.14 32.06
C TRP A 316 -9.24 -14.72 33.34
N GLU A 317 -8.39 -15.74 33.19
CA GLU A 317 -7.63 -16.38 34.25
C GLU A 317 -6.23 -15.78 34.33
N ARG A 318 -5.81 -15.39 35.54
CA ARG A 318 -4.47 -14.83 35.75
C ARG A 318 -3.43 -15.95 35.70
N LEU A 319 -2.33 -15.70 34.99
CA LEU A 319 -1.20 -16.61 34.87
C LEU A 319 -0.14 -16.32 35.94
N ASP A 320 0.56 -17.37 36.34
CA ASP A 320 1.80 -17.25 37.13
C ASP A 320 2.97 -16.84 36.21
N LEU A 321 3.73 -15.84 36.64
CA LEU A 321 4.89 -15.28 35.93
C LEU A 321 6.23 -15.75 36.50
N SER A 322 6.24 -16.71 37.43
CA SER A 322 7.46 -17.40 37.86
C SER A 322 8.17 -18.09 36.67
N HIS A 323 7.41 -18.48 35.65
CA HIS A 323 7.87 -19.12 34.42
C HIS A 323 7.41 -18.33 33.17
N ASN A 324 8.00 -18.64 32.03
CA ASN A 324 7.57 -18.09 30.74
C ASN A 324 6.13 -18.50 30.42
N VAL A 325 5.36 -17.55 29.87
CA VAL A 325 3.98 -17.81 29.44
C VAL A 325 4.00 -18.59 28.13
N GLN A 326 3.27 -19.70 28.09
CA GLN A 326 3.20 -20.56 26.91
C GLN A 326 1.76 -20.72 26.47
N ALA A 327 1.54 -20.70 25.15
CA ALA A 327 0.26 -21.05 24.56
C ALA A 327 0.47 -21.79 23.24
N ARG A 328 -0.52 -22.57 22.85
CA ARG A 328 -0.50 -23.38 21.63
C ARG A 328 -1.87 -23.38 20.98
N SER A 329 -1.91 -23.11 19.69
CA SER A 329 -3.07 -23.30 18.83
C SER A 329 -2.78 -24.42 17.83
N ARG A 330 -3.69 -24.64 16.87
CA ARG A 330 -3.47 -25.56 15.75
C ARG A 330 -2.26 -25.14 14.90
N HIS A 331 -2.01 -23.84 14.79
CA HIS A 331 -1.07 -23.26 13.83
C HIS A 331 0.19 -22.70 14.48
N TRP A 332 0.11 -22.33 15.76
CA TRP A 332 1.17 -21.61 16.46
C TRP A 332 1.51 -22.25 17.79
N LYS A 333 2.80 -22.27 18.12
CA LYS A 333 3.30 -22.38 19.49
C LYS A 333 4.00 -21.09 19.83
N VAL A 334 3.60 -20.49 20.95
CA VAL A 334 4.17 -19.24 21.45
C VAL A 334 4.77 -19.46 22.82
N VAL A 335 5.97 -18.91 23.03
CA VAL A 335 6.60 -18.76 24.34
C VAL A 335 6.93 -17.29 24.51
N LEU A 336 6.28 -16.66 25.48
CA LEU A 336 6.51 -15.27 25.83
C LEU A 336 7.53 -15.18 26.95
N ASP A 337 8.46 -14.23 26.82
CA ASP A 337 9.44 -13.93 27.85
C ASP A 337 8.73 -13.37 29.11
N ARG A 338 9.01 -13.97 30.27
CA ARG A 338 8.37 -13.56 31.54
C ARG A 338 8.71 -12.15 31.98
N GLU A 339 9.79 -11.55 31.49
CA GLU A 339 10.20 -10.20 31.86
C GLU A 339 9.70 -9.16 30.87
N THR A 340 9.70 -9.46 29.57
CA THR A 340 9.38 -8.45 28.54
C THR A 340 8.06 -8.70 27.81
N GLY A 341 7.42 -9.85 27.99
CA GLY A 341 6.22 -10.25 27.24
C GLY A 341 6.42 -10.46 25.74
N ALA A 342 7.67 -10.42 25.27
CA ALA A 342 8.01 -10.58 23.86
C ALA A 342 7.97 -12.06 23.47
N PHE A 343 7.70 -12.37 22.21
CA PHE A 343 7.81 -13.73 21.68
C PHE A 343 9.27 -14.15 21.67
N ARG A 344 9.69 -14.88 22.71
CA ARG A 344 11.00 -15.54 22.78
C ARG A 344 11.04 -16.76 21.87
N GLN A 345 9.88 -17.36 21.61
CA GLN A 345 9.67 -18.34 20.56
C GLN A 345 8.31 -18.09 19.91
N LEU A 346 8.31 -17.93 18.59
CA LEU A 346 7.11 -17.93 17.76
C LEU A 346 7.30 -18.99 16.69
N ARG A 347 6.66 -20.14 16.86
CA ARG A 347 6.87 -21.30 16.02
C ARG A 347 5.60 -21.64 15.23
N SER A 348 5.72 -21.73 13.91
CA SER A 348 4.67 -22.37 13.10
C SER A 348 4.64 -23.87 13.40
N GLN A 349 3.45 -24.41 13.68
CA GLN A 349 3.28 -25.83 14.02
C GLN A 349 3.21 -26.68 12.74
N ASN A 350 3.58 -27.97 12.88
CA ASN A 350 3.43 -28.96 11.82
C ASN A 350 2.00 -28.88 11.29
N ARG A 351 1.91 -28.61 9.99
CA ARG A 351 0.62 -28.67 9.33
C ARG A 351 0.42 -30.09 8.90
N HIS A 352 -0.49 -30.79 9.58
CA HIS A 352 -1.35 -31.68 8.83
C HIS A 352 -2.22 -30.78 7.95
N TRP A 353 -1.73 -30.55 6.74
CA TRP A 353 -2.65 -30.25 5.66
C TRP A 353 -3.57 -31.45 5.54
N GLN A 354 -4.70 -31.42 6.26
CA GLN A 354 -5.94 -31.86 5.63
C GLN A 354 -6.22 -30.78 4.60
N ARG A 355 -5.57 -30.89 3.44
CA ARG A 355 -6.10 -30.27 2.26
C ARG A 355 -7.41 -31.04 1.97
N PRO A 356 -8.59 -30.39 1.91
CA PRO A 356 -9.36 -30.57 0.69
C PRO A 356 -8.43 -30.06 -0.40
N GLU A 357 -7.77 -30.97 -1.12
CA GLU A 357 -6.79 -30.56 -2.11
C GLU A 357 -7.46 -29.66 -3.14
N CYS A 358 -6.73 -28.59 -3.43
CA CYS A 358 -6.87 -27.68 -4.54
C CYS A 358 -7.12 -28.40 -5.87
N VAL A 359 -8.32 -28.93 -6.01
CA VAL A 359 -8.96 -29.27 -7.29
C VAL A 359 -10.00 -28.18 -7.60
N SER A 360 -10.51 -27.40 -6.64
CA SER A 360 -11.76 -26.67 -6.86
C SER A 360 -11.69 -25.18 -7.24
N ASN A 361 -10.58 -24.65 -7.75
CA ASN A 361 -10.63 -23.41 -8.55
C ASN A 361 -10.07 -23.64 -9.96
N ALA A 362 -8.86 -24.20 -10.11
CA ALA A 362 -8.35 -24.50 -11.46
C ALA A 362 -9.19 -25.60 -12.15
N CYS A 363 -9.53 -26.71 -11.47
CA CYS A 363 -10.38 -27.73 -12.08
C CYS A 363 -11.86 -27.34 -12.08
N ARG A 364 -12.35 -26.49 -11.15
CA ARG A 364 -13.68 -25.87 -11.31
C ARG A 364 -13.73 -24.90 -12.48
N THR A 365 -12.68 -24.12 -12.71
CA THR A 365 -12.58 -23.22 -13.86
C THR A 365 -12.45 -24.02 -15.14
N LEU A 366 -11.66 -25.10 -15.15
CA LEU A 366 -11.57 -26.03 -16.28
C LEU A 366 -12.91 -26.73 -16.53
N LEU A 367 -13.60 -27.22 -15.50
CA LEU A 367 -14.91 -27.86 -15.62
C LEU A 367 -16.00 -26.87 -16.02
N ASN A 368 -16.09 -25.70 -15.39
CA ASN A 368 -17.02 -24.64 -15.80
C ASN A 368 -16.73 -24.17 -17.22
N TRP A 369 -15.46 -24.15 -17.63
CA TRP A 369 -15.06 -23.81 -18.98
C TRP A 369 -15.46 -24.90 -19.97
N VAL A 370 -15.16 -26.18 -19.73
CA VAL A 370 -15.60 -27.30 -20.57
C VAL A 370 -17.13 -27.36 -20.64
N SER A 371 -17.83 -27.20 -19.51
CA SER A 371 -19.30 -27.10 -19.48
C SER A 371 -19.84 -25.87 -20.21
N SER A 372 -19.08 -24.76 -20.28
CA SER A 372 -19.46 -23.57 -21.06
C SER A 372 -19.29 -23.73 -22.58
N LEU A 373 -18.55 -24.76 -23.04
CA LEU A 373 -18.41 -25.09 -24.45
C LEU A 373 -19.64 -25.85 -25.01
N GLY A 374 -20.58 -26.26 -24.15
CA GLY A 374 -21.81 -26.99 -24.49
C GLY A 374 -21.65 -28.52 -24.48
N ASP A 375 -22.77 -29.24 -24.57
CA ASP A 375 -22.87 -30.72 -24.41
C ASP A 375 -22.09 -31.54 -25.47
N GLY A 376 -21.48 -30.88 -26.44
CA GLY A 376 -20.69 -31.50 -27.51
C GLY A 376 -19.21 -31.70 -27.18
N TRP A 377 -18.73 -31.46 -25.96
CA TRP A 377 -17.29 -31.49 -25.66
C TRP A 377 -16.94 -32.38 -24.45
N ALA A 378 -15.85 -33.15 -24.55
CA ALA A 378 -15.38 -34.02 -23.48
C ALA A 378 -13.85 -34.00 -23.33
N LEU A 379 -13.37 -34.36 -22.14
CA LEU A 379 -11.96 -34.59 -21.83
C LEU A 379 -11.66 -36.09 -21.94
N GLN A 380 -10.62 -36.47 -22.69
CA GLN A 380 -10.16 -37.85 -22.86
C GLN A 380 -8.66 -37.96 -22.57
N ARG A 381 -8.22 -39.03 -21.90
CA ARG A 381 -6.80 -39.29 -21.61
C ARG A 381 -6.22 -40.33 -22.58
N ASP A 382 -5.01 -40.10 -23.09
CA ASP A 382 -4.19 -41.11 -23.79
C ASP A 382 -2.76 -41.03 -23.24
N GLY A 383 -2.32 -42.08 -22.54
CA GLY A 383 -1.05 -42.10 -21.79
C GLY A 383 -0.99 -41.05 -20.68
N ASP A 384 0.09 -40.27 -20.62
CA ASP A 384 0.26 -39.16 -19.67
C ASP A 384 -0.31 -37.82 -20.17
N SER A 385 -1.07 -37.85 -21.28
CA SER A 385 -1.61 -36.65 -21.92
C SER A 385 -3.13 -36.57 -21.87
N TRP A 386 -3.65 -35.35 -21.70
CA TRP A 386 -5.09 -35.04 -21.71
C TRP A 386 -5.50 -34.30 -22.98
N TYR A 387 -6.63 -34.67 -23.55
CA TYR A 387 -7.17 -34.15 -24.80
C TYR A 387 -8.59 -33.61 -24.59
N LEU A 388 -8.88 -32.44 -25.17
CA LEU A 388 -10.25 -31.95 -25.34
C LEU A 388 -10.75 -32.38 -26.72
N VAL A 389 -11.89 -33.08 -26.78
CA VAL A 389 -12.47 -33.67 -28.00
C VAL A 389 -13.90 -33.17 -28.23
N GLU A 390 -14.25 -32.91 -29.49
CA GLU A 390 -15.58 -32.51 -29.94
C GLU A 390 -16.40 -33.74 -30.40
N HIS A 391 -17.58 -33.94 -29.81
CA HIS A 391 -18.55 -34.95 -30.21
C HIS A 391 -19.40 -34.45 -31.38
N THR A 392 -19.01 -34.76 -32.61
CA THR A 392 -19.92 -34.59 -33.75
C THR A 392 -20.91 -35.75 -33.79
N ASN A 393 -22.22 -35.44 -33.76
CA ASN A 393 -23.36 -36.33 -34.05
C ASN A 393 -23.80 -37.34 -32.96
N GLY A 394 -23.96 -36.88 -31.71
CA GLY A 394 -24.89 -37.51 -30.76
C GLY A 394 -24.62 -38.99 -30.39
N ARG A 395 -23.39 -39.47 -30.58
CA ARG A 395 -22.95 -40.79 -30.10
C ARG A 395 -21.77 -40.60 -29.14
N PRO A 396 -21.78 -41.24 -27.95
CA PRO A 396 -20.65 -41.18 -27.03
C PRO A 396 -19.41 -41.81 -27.69
N ALA A 397 -18.25 -41.15 -27.53
CA ALA A 397 -16.98 -41.69 -28.00
C ALA A 397 -16.66 -42.97 -27.21
N LYS A 398 -16.16 -44.00 -27.91
CA LYS A 398 -15.70 -45.22 -27.23
C LYS A 398 -14.41 -44.89 -26.46
N PRO A 399 -14.31 -45.24 -25.17
CA PRO A 399 -13.20 -44.82 -24.30
C PRO A 399 -11.81 -45.28 -24.80
N ASP A 400 -11.74 -46.39 -25.54
CA ASP A 400 -10.46 -47.02 -25.94
C ASP A 400 -9.93 -46.63 -27.32
N ARG A 401 -10.49 -45.61 -27.98
CA ARG A 401 -10.01 -45.19 -29.31
C ARG A 401 -9.12 -43.95 -29.22
N ARG A 402 -7.89 -44.07 -29.71
CA ARG A 402 -6.95 -42.95 -29.89
C ARG A 402 -7.60 -41.87 -30.78
N PRO A 403 -7.61 -40.59 -30.36
CA PRO A 403 -8.14 -39.51 -31.20
C PRO A 403 -7.30 -39.36 -32.47
N THR A 404 -7.95 -39.19 -33.62
CA THR A 404 -7.25 -39.04 -34.90
C THR A 404 -6.75 -37.60 -35.07
N HIS A 405 -5.67 -37.39 -35.85
CA HIS A 405 -5.13 -36.05 -36.11
C HIS A 405 -6.19 -35.18 -36.80
N GLY A 406 -6.80 -34.27 -36.05
CA GLY A 406 -7.85 -33.36 -36.51
C GLY A 406 -9.00 -33.16 -35.53
N GLU A 407 -9.18 -34.05 -34.54
CA GLU A 407 -10.39 -34.09 -33.68
C GLU A 407 -10.15 -33.63 -32.23
N ALA A 408 -8.91 -33.32 -31.84
CA ALA A 408 -8.54 -33.10 -30.43
C ALA A 408 -7.47 -32.00 -30.21
N VAL A 409 -7.56 -31.31 -29.07
CA VAL A 409 -6.52 -30.38 -28.58
C VAL A 409 -5.85 -30.97 -27.34
N ALA A 410 -4.53 -31.18 -27.38
CA ALA A 410 -3.76 -31.63 -26.23
C ALA A 410 -3.59 -30.49 -25.21
N LEU A 411 -4.01 -30.74 -23.97
CA LEU A 411 -3.99 -29.74 -22.89
C LEU A 411 -2.76 -29.88 -21.99
N ILE A 412 -2.22 -31.09 -21.85
CA ILE A 412 -1.06 -31.42 -20.99
C ILE A 412 -0.33 -32.62 -21.62
N SER A 413 0.98 -32.56 -21.81
CA SER A 413 1.82 -33.72 -22.15
C SER A 413 3.14 -33.66 -21.38
N ASP A 414 3.56 -34.78 -20.78
CA ASP A 414 4.87 -34.95 -20.14
C ASP A 414 5.69 -35.89 -21.05
N GLU A 415 6.50 -35.33 -21.97
CA GLU A 415 7.47 -36.15 -22.72
C GLU A 415 8.79 -36.18 -21.97
N GLY A 416 9.00 -37.27 -21.22
CA GLY A 416 10.30 -37.68 -20.71
C GLY A 416 11.04 -38.49 -21.77
N ASP A 417 12.11 -37.92 -22.32
CA ASP A 417 13.45 -38.51 -22.38
C ASP A 417 14.35 -37.77 -23.40
N GLY A 418 15.43 -37.18 -22.90
CA GLY A 418 16.66 -36.94 -23.67
C GLY A 418 16.81 -35.65 -24.48
N LEU A 419 16.73 -34.44 -23.89
CA LEU A 419 17.25 -33.21 -24.53
C LEU A 419 17.91 -32.24 -23.53
N THR A 420 19.05 -31.67 -23.93
CA THR A 420 19.92 -30.76 -23.17
C THR A 420 19.32 -29.36 -22.94
N ALA A 421 19.99 -28.54 -22.11
CA ALA A 421 19.56 -27.31 -21.41
C ALA A 421 18.95 -26.12 -22.21
N GLY A 422 18.07 -26.35 -23.18
CA GLY A 422 17.44 -25.30 -23.99
C GLY A 422 15.98 -25.53 -24.41
N GLN A 423 15.30 -26.61 -24.02
CA GLN A 423 14.02 -26.99 -24.64
C GLN A 423 12.89 -27.48 -23.73
N SER A 424 12.74 -26.97 -22.51
CA SER A 424 11.43 -27.05 -21.81
C SER A 424 10.45 -26.02 -22.41
N ARG A 425 10.00 -26.24 -23.64
CA ARG A 425 8.89 -25.50 -24.25
C ARG A 425 7.59 -26.22 -23.91
N ARG A 426 6.77 -25.67 -23.01
CA ARG A 426 5.35 -26.05 -22.92
C ARG A 426 4.68 -25.60 -24.23
N LEU A 427 4.47 -26.53 -25.15
CA LEU A 427 3.86 -26.30 -26.46
C LEU A 427 2.41 -26.79 -26.42
N LEU A 428 1.44 -25.88 -26.57
CA LEU A 428 0.15 -26.24 -27.16
C LEU A 428 0.43 -26.50 -28.65
N ARG A 429 0.53 -27.77 -29.06
CA ARG A 429 0.66 -28.12 -30.48
C ARG A 429 -0.72 -28.00 -31.13
N PHE A 430 -0.90 -27.00 -31.97
CA PHE A 430 -2.02 -26.93 -32.91
C PHE A 430 -1.60 -27.66 -34.18
N GLY A 431 -2.37 -28.68 -34.59
CA GLY A 431 -2.11 -29.45 -35.81
C GLY A 431 -2.01 -28.54 -37.04
N SER A 432 -0.99 -28.76 -37.86
CA SER A 432 -0.77 -28.02 -39.10
C SER A 432 -1.63 -28.60 -40.21
N GLU A 433 -2.90 -28.18 -40.31
CA GLU A 433 -3.67 -28.14 -41.55
C GLU A 433 -5.03 -27.47 -41.31
N ASN A 434 -5.38 -26.52 -42.18
CA ASN A 434 -6.57 -25.67 -42.38
C ASN A 434 -7.97 -26.01 -41.76
N ARG A 435 -8.08 -26.57 -40.54
CA ARG A 435 -9.39 -26.84 -39.89
C ARG A 435 -9.41 -26.57 -38.38
N ILE A 436 -8.77 -25.50 -37.93
CA ILE A 436 -8.95 -25.03 -36.54
C ILE A 436 -9.80 -23.76 -36.62
N SER A 437 -10.99 -23.78 -36.03
CA SER A 437 -11.85 -22.60 -35.99
C SER A 437 -11.16 -21.47 -35.19
N ASP A 438 -11.44 -20.22 -35.53
CA ASP A 438 -10.90 -19.07 -34.78
C ASP A 438 -11.30 -19.11 -33.29
N ASP A 439 -12.45 -19.73 -33.00
CA ASP A 439 -12.94 -19.97 -31.65
C ASP A 439 -12.04 -20.93 -30.86
N MET A 440 -11.53 -22.01 -31.48
CA MET A 440 -10.59 -22.94 -30.83
C MET A 440 -9.24 -22.27 -30.52
N ARG A 441 -8.75 -21.39 -31.41
CA ARG A 441 -7.50 -20.63 -31.15
C ARG A 441 -7.68 -19.63 -30.02
N LYS A 442 -8.81 -18.93 -30.00
CA LYS A 442 -9.13 -17.94 -28.98
C LYS A 442 -9.35 -18.60 -27.62
N ALA A 443 -10.04 -19.73 -27.58
CA ALA A 443 -10.30 -20.50 -26.36
C ALA A 443 -9.01 -21.08 -25.75
N GLY A 444 -8.11 -21.64 -26.57
CA GLY A 444 -6.80 -22.11 -26.11
C GLY A 444 -5.89 -20.98 -25.57
N LEU A 445 -5.96 -19.79 -26.17
CA LEU A 445 -5.20 -18.61 -25.73
C LEU A 445 -5.70 -18.06 -24.40
N GLU A 446 -7.02 -17.99 -24.20
CA GLU A 446 -7.62 -17.57 -22.93
C GLU A 446 -7.35 -18.58 -21.81
N LEU A 447 -7.40 -19.88 -22.10
CA LEU A 447 -7.00 -20.93 -21.16
C LEU A 447 -5.52 -20.80 -20.78
N TRP A 448 -4.63 -20.54 -21.74
CA TRP A 448 -3.21 -20.33 -21.47
C TRP A 448 -2.97 -19.12 -20.56
N LYS A 449 -3.66 -17.99 -20.80
CA LYS A 449 -3.60 -16.80 -19.93
C LYS A 449 -4.15 -17.07 -18.53
N ALA A 450 -5.23 -17.84 -18.42
CA ALA A 450 -5.82 -18.22 -17.14
C ALA A 450 -4.91 -19.15 -16.32
N LEU A 451 -4.20 -20.07 -17.00
CA LEU A 451 -3.24 -20.99 -16.39
C LEU A 451 -1.85 -20.38 -16.15
N ASN A 452 -1.51 -19.28 -16.83
CA ASN A 452 -0.22 -18.61 -16.74
C ASN A 452 -0.41 -17.08 -16.62
N PRO A 453 -0.87 -16.56 -15.47
CA PRO A 453 -0.87 -15.13 -15.23
C PRO A 453 0.59 -14.61 -15.23
N PRO A 454 0.85 -13.41 -15.76
CA PRO A 454 2.22 -12.95 -15.99
C PRO A 454 2.92 -12.61 -14.66
N GLU A 455 3.70 -13.56 -14.14
CA GLU A 455 4.81 -13.32 -13.22
C GLU A 455 6.14 -13.61 -13.93
N ASP A 456 7.01 -12.60 -13.92
CA ASP A 456 8.47 -12.62 -13.96
C ASP A 456 9.19 -13.57 -14.96
N ARG A 457 9.60 -13.03 -16.13
CA ARG A 457 10.76 -13.55 -16.89
C ARG A 457 11.62 -12.42 -17.45
N GLY A 458 12.79 -12.23 -16.87
CA GLY A 458 13.89 -11.45 -17.45
C GLY A 458 14.63 -12.25 -18.54
N ARG A 459 14.83 -11.60 -19.69
CA ARG A 459 15.82 -11.84 -20.77
C ARG A 459 16.02 -13.28 -21.29
N ARG A 460 15.40 -13.58 -22.44
CA ARG A 460 16.04 -14.18 -23.65
C ARG A 460 15.12 -14.06 -24.88
N SER A 461 15.68 -13.52 -25.96
CA SER A 461 15.24 -13.43 -27.37
C SER A 461 13.77 -13.14 -27.70
N GLN A 462 13.55 -12.00 -28.37
CA GLN A 462 12.38 -11.72 -29.19
C GLN A 462 12.16 -12.84 -30.23
N THR A 463 10.90 -13.25 -30.42
CA THR A 463 10.45 -13.88 -31.67
C THR A 463 9.28 -13.07 -32.19
N VAL A 464 9.51 -12.42 -33.33
CA VAL A 464 8.52 -11.68 -34.13
C VAL A 464 7.60 -12.68 -34.82
N VAL A 465 6.29 -12.43 -34.81
CA VAL A 465 5.36 -13.02 -35.79
C VAL A 465 4.77 -11.88 -36.59
N THR A 466 5.28 -11.66 -37.80
CA THR A 466 4.72 -10.73 -38.77
C THR A 466 3.76 -11.48 -39.68
N VAL A 467 2.54 -10.97 -39.88
CA VAL A 467 1.70 -11.30 -41.04
C VAL A 467 1.05 -10.01 -41.53
N ASN A 468 1.32 -9.63 -42.77
CA ASN A 468 0.61 -8.62 -43.56
C ASN A 468 -0.04 -9.36 -44.74
N PRO A 469 -1.29 -9.06 -45.15
CA PRO A 469 -1.48 -8.19 -46.33
C PRO A 469 -2.79 -7.36 -46.41
N VAL A 470 -2.66 -6.09 -46.83
CA VAL A 470 -3.23 -5.36 -48.01
C VAL A 470 -4.73 -5.51 -48.46
N LEU A 471 -5.41 -4.33 -48.58
CA LEU A 471 -6.60 -3.88 -49.40
C LEU A 471 -8.00 -4.47 -49.11
N GLY A 472 -9.14 -3.73 -49.14
CA GLY A 472 -9.43 -2.34 -49.52
C GLY A 472 -10.89 -1.88 -49.26
N THR A 473 -11.07 -0.55 -49.29
CA THR A 473 -12.24 0.33 -49.56
C THR A 473 -13.71 -0.13 -49.35
N ARG A 474 -14.49 0.67 -48.60
CA ARG A 474 -15.60 1.53 -49.12
C ARG A 474 -16.27 2.43 -48.05
N ARG A 475 -16.76 3.57 -48.56
CA ARG A 475 -17.36 4.78 -47.94
C ARG A 475 -18.79 4.58 -47.40
N ARG A 476 -19.22 5.45 -46.45
CA ARG A 476 -20.23 6.55 -46.60
C ARG A 476 -20.63 7.13 -45.20
N SER A 477 -20.43 8.44 -44.96
CA SER A 477 -21.43 9.55 -44.93
C SER A 477 -22.33 9.52 -43.67
N GLN A 478 -22.71 10.59 -42.97
CA GLN A 478 -22.89 12.01 -43.34
C GLN A 478 -23.24 12.82 -42.05
N THR A 479 -22.85 14.10 -42.01
CA THR A 479 -23.52 15.31 -41.42
C THR A 479 -23.95 15.35 -39.94
N ARG A 480 -23.45 16.27 -39.09
CA ARG A 480 -23.54 17.76 -39.02
C ARG A 480 -24.84 18.22 -38.33
N GLU A 481 -24.73 18.84 -37.15
CA GLU A 481 -25.42 20.09 -36.73
C GLU A 481 -25.11 20.48 -35.26
N GLU A 482 -24.39 21.59 -35.11
CA GLU A 482 -24.52 22.61 -34.05
C GLU A 482 -25.47 23.72 -34.59
N PRO A 483 -25.89 24.79 -33.86
CA PRO A 483 -25.41 25.31 -32.56
C PRO A 483 -26.54 25.80 -31.61
N ARG A 484 -26.18 26.27 -30.40
CA ARG A 484 -26.53 27.63 -29.91
C ARG A 484 -25.98 27.94 -28.52
N THR A 485 -25.31 29.09 -28.47
CA THR A 485 -24.80 29.87 -27.34
C THR A 485 -25.90 30.58 -26.54
N GLN A 486 -25.73 30.77 -25.22
CA GLN A 486 -25.69 32.08 -24.54
C GLN A 486 -25.43 31.96 -23.00
N PRO A 487 -24.97 33.04 -22.33
CA PRO A 487 -24.13 32.99 -21.12
C PRO A 487 -24.90 33.33 -19.83
N LEU A 488 -24.40 32.89 -18.67
CA LEU A 488 -24.80 33.48 -17.39
C LEU A 488 -23.61 33.69 -16.44
N ARG A 489 -23.64 34.88 -15.84
CA ARG A 489 -22.65 35.53 -14.98
C ARG A 489 -22.70 34.99 -13.53
N GLY A 490 -21.54 35.08 -12.88
CA GLY A 490 -21.32 35.72 -11.56
C GLY A 490 -22.20 35.31 -10.37
N GLY A 491 -21.57 34.69 -9.37
CA GLY A 491 -22.12 34.52 -8.02
C GLY A 491 -21.01 34.10 -7.05
N SER A 492 -20.43 35.08 -6.38
CA SER A 492 -19.50 34.93 -5.26
C SER A 492 -20.30 34.70 -3.98
N ASP A 493 -20.20 33.52 -3.36
CA ASP A 493 -20.76 33.29 -2.03
C ASP A 493 -19.67 32.84 -1.04
N VAL A 494 -19.37 33.77 -0.15
CA VAL A 494 -18.56 33.63 1.07
C VAL A 494 -19.46 33.00 2.14
N LEU A 495 -19.08 31.82 2.64
CA LEU A 495 -19.79 31.16 3.74
C LEU A 495 -18.99 31.34 5.05
N GLN A 496 -19.41 32.33 5.83
CA GLN A 496 -19.08 32.49 7.25
C GLN A 496 -19.79 31.39 8.05
N ILE A 497 -19.07 30.70 8.94
CA ILE A 497 -19.64 29.72 9.88
C ILE A 497 -19.45 30.27 11.29
N GLU A 498 -20.55 30.64 11.94
CA GLU A 498 -20.62 30.99 13.37
C GLU A 498 -20.54 29.72 14.23
N MET A 499 -19.67 29.75 15.25
CA MET A 499 -19.54 28.67 16.23
C MET A 499 -20.36 28.99 17.48
N GLY A 500 -21.47 28.28 17.66
CA GLY A 500 -22.23 28.27 18.92
C GLY A 500 -21.46 27.56 20.05
N SER A 501 -21.39 28.21 21.21
CA SER A 501 -20.82 27.67 22.45
C SER A 501 -21.79 26.73 23.17
N PRO A 502 -21.29 25.71 23.88
CA PRO A 502 -21.94 25.23 25.09
C PRO A 502 -21.08 25.53 26.33
N THR A 503 -21.72 26.23 27.26
CA THR A 503 -21.32 26.38 28.65
C THR A 503 -21.37 25.05 29.40
N GLY A 504 -20.38 24.78 30.25
CA GLY A 504 -20.34 23.60 31.12
C GLY A 504 -18.97 23.42 31.77
N GLN A 505 -18.88 23.77 33.05
CA GLN A 505 -17.67 23.81 33.87
C GLN A 505 -17.09 22.42 34.19
N GLY A 506 -15.75 22.37 34.33
CA GLY A 506 -15.08 21.51 35.31
C GLY A 506 -14.81 20.06 34.94
N ALA A 507 -13.84 19.80 34.05
CA ALA A 507 -13.08 18.54 34.07
C ALA A 507 -11.68 18.76 33.47
N ASN A 508 -10.64 18.43 34.25
CA ASN A 508 -9.26 18.33 33.76
C ASN A 508 -9.21 17.44 32.50
N PRO A 509 -8.46 17.80 31.45
CA PRO A 509 -8.25 16.92 30.31
C PRO A 509 -7.23 15.84 30.68
N LEU A 510 -7.64 14.87 31.50
CA LEU A 510 -6.96 13.58 31.57
C LEU A 510 -7.21 12.89 30.23
N VAL A 511 -6.17 12.79 29.39
CA VAL A 511 -6.23 12.06 28.12
C VAL A 511 -6.55 10.58 28.43
N PRO A 512 -7.73 10.06 28.06
CA PRO A 512 -8.02 8.64 28.23
C PRO A 512 -7.23 7.87 27.17
N GLY A 513 -6.26 7.05 27.60
CA GLY A 513 -5.58 5.96 26.89
C GLY A 513 -5.39 6.07 25.35
N LEU A 514 -4.15 6.08 24.90
CA LEU A 514 -3.81 5.99 23.47
C LEU A 514 -3.68 4.50 23.07
N SER A 515 -4.60 3.94 22.29
CA SER A 515 -4.44 2.58 21.73
C SER A 515 -3.99 2.58 20.29
N PHE A 516 -3.07 1.66 19.97
CA PHE A 516 -2.60 1.40 18.62
C PHE A 516 -2.65 -0.11 18.36
N GLY A 517 -3.78 -0.61 17.88
CA GLY A 517 -3.94 -2.00 17.44
C GLY A 517 -4.19 -2.04 15.94
N SER A 518 -3.15 -2.15 15.12
CA SER A 518 -3.32 -2.74 13.80
C SER A 518 -3.50 -4.23 14.01
N LYS A 519 -4.61 -4.82 13.54
CA LYS A 519 -4.73 -6.27 13.38
C LYS A 519 -3.59 -6.70 12.45
N LEU A 520 -2.47 -7.10 13.04
CA LEU A 520 -1.32 -7.64 12.34
C LEU A 520 -1.67 -9.10 12.07
N GLU A 521 -1.74 -9.53 10.82
CA GLU A 521 -2.03 -10.91 10.47
C GLU A 521 -0.73 -11.61 10.14
N ILE A 522 -0.17 -12.31 11.13
CA ILE A 522 1.02 -13.13 10.89
C ILE A 522 0.59 -14.44 10.25
N GLY A 523 0.55 -14.48 8.92
CA GLY A 523 0.21 -15.67 8.16
C GLY A 523 1.45 -16.37 7.60
N THR A 524 1.38 -17.70 7.49
CA THR A 524 2.32 -18.48 6.69
C THR A 524 1.58 -19.18 5.55
N THR A 525 1.85 -18.81 4.31
CA THR A 525 1.27 -19.49 3.13
C THR A 525 2.28 -20.49 2.56
N GLY A 526 1.82 -21.70 2.23
CA GLY A 526 2.63 -22.71 1.56
C GLY A 526 2.72 -22.42 0.07
N ARG A 527 3.89 -22.64 -0.53
CA ARG A 527 4.02 -22.81 -1.99
C ARG A 527 3.26 -24.08 -2.40
N ASP A 528 2.72 -24.08 -3.61
CA ASP A 528 2.26 -25.24 -4.41
C ASP A 528 0.83 -25.09 -4.93
N GLY A 529 0.70 -24.28 -6.00
CA GLY A 529 -0.48 -24.23 -6.87
C GLY A 529 -0.31 -24.97 -8.20
N LEU A 530 0.84 -25.63 -8.46
CA LEU A 530 1.19 -26.17 -9.79
C LEU A 530 1.45 -27.68 -9.85
N ASN A 531 1.42 -28.42 -8.73
CA ASN A 531 1.67 -29.86 -8.68
C ASN A 531 0.41 -30.74 -8.50
N CYS A 532 -0.79 -30.16 -8.53
CA CYS A 532 -2.03 -30.82 -8.09
C CYS A 532 -2.56 -31.97 -8.98
N LEU A 533 -1.93 -32.28 -10.11
CA LEU A 533 -2.40 -33.30 -11.06
C LEU A 533 -1.43 -34.47 -11.28
N GLN A 534 -0.24 -34.45 -10.66
CA GLN A 534 0.67 -35.59 -10.75
C GLN A 534 0.18 -36.73 -9.83
N GLY A 535 -0.16 -37.89 -10.42
CA GLY A 535 -0.41 -39.13 -9.69
C GLY A 535 -1.88 -39.47 -9.37
N VAL A 536 -2.86 -38.81 -9.99
CA VAL A 536 -4.30 -39.16 -9.88
C VAL A 536 -4.63 -40.30 -10.86
N SER A 537 -5.23 -41.40 -10.36
CA SER A 537 -5.66 -42.51 -11.21
C SER A 537 -6.99 -42.22 -11.93
N GLU A 538 -7.29 -42.96 -13.00
CA GLU A 538 -8.53 -42.80 -13.80
C GLU A 538 -9.80 -43.01 -12.96
N GLU A 539 -9.77 -43.96 -12.03
CA GLU A 539 -10.88 -44.26 -11.10
C GLU A 539 -11.09 -43.16 -10.04
N GLU A 540 -10.01 -42.49 -9.62
CA GLU A 540 -10.07 -41.38 -8.66
C GLU A 540 -10.64 -40.10 -9.30
N LEU A 541 -10.36 -39.88 -10.58
CA LEU A 541 -10.94 -38.77 -11.32
C LEU A 541 -12.41 -39.01 -11.67
N GLN A 542 -12.78 -40.24 -12.07
CA GLN A 542 -14.17 -40.58 -12.38
C GLN A 542 -15.08 -40.46 -11.15
N ARG A 543 -14.62 -40.94 -9.98
CA ARG A 543 -15.34 -40.73 -8.70
C ARG A 543 -15.52 -39.25 -8.38
N PHE A 544 -14.52 -38.41 -8.62
CA PHE A 544 -14.63 -36.96 -8.44
C PHE A 544 -15.63 -36.31 -9.42
N LEU A 545 -15.68 -36.78 -10.67
CA LEU A 545 -16.62 -36.34 -11.70
C LEU A 545 -18.06 -36.79 -11.41
N ASP A 546 -18.23 -37.96 -10.79
CA ASP A 546 -19.52 -38.52 -10.38
C ASP A 546 -20.05 -37.93 -9.05
N GLY A 547 -19.32 -36.98 -8.45
CA GLY A 547 -19.72 -36.25 -7.25
C GLY A 547 -19.25 -36.87 -5.92
N ASP A 548 -18.45 -37.94 -5.95
CA ASP A 548 -17.85 -38.52 -4.75
C ASP A 548 -16.66 -37.68 -4.25
N GLN A 549 -16.57 -37.51 -2.92
CA GLN A 549 -15.39 -36.91 -2.31
C GLN A 549 -14.22 -37.91 -2.28
N VAL A 550 -13.37 -37.85 -3.31
CA VAL A 550 -12.08 -38.56 -3.28
C VAL A 550 -11.11 -37.78 -2.39
N VAL A 551 -10.80 -38.34 -1.21
CA VAL A 551 -9.81 -37.79 -0.28
C VAL A 551 -8.55 -38.66 -0.32
N ARG A 552 -7.52 -38.25 -1.07
CA ARG A 552 -6.16 -38.73 -0.78
C ARG A 552 -5.59 -37.94 0.39
N ARG A 553 -5.15 -38.66 1.43
CA ARG A 553 -4.38 -38.13 2.57
C ARG A 553 -2.91 -38.45 2.36
N THR A 554 -2.17 -37.56 1.71
CA THR A 554 -0.71 -37.54 1.78
C THR A 554 -0.28 -36.33 2.62
N PRO A 555 0.16 -36.54 3.88
CA PRO A 555 0.60 -35.44 4.72
C PRO A 555 1.94 -34.91 4.19
N SER A 556 1.92 -33.84 3.39
CA SER A 556 3.10 -32.97 3.31
C SER A 556 3.12 -32.15 4.60
N GLU A 557 3.83 -32.67 5.60
CA GLU A 557 4.09 -31.89 6.80
C GLU A 557 4.97 -30.71 6.42
N LEU A 558 4.41 -29.49 6.40
CA LEU A 558 5.25 -28.30 6.45
C LEU A 558 6.01 -28.36 7.78
N PRO A 559 7.35 -28.42 7.76
CA PRO A 559 8.12 -28.56 8.98
C PRO A 559 7.92 -27.33 9.85
N GLN A 560 8.06 -27.51 11.17
CA GLN A 560 8.00 -26.36 12.08
C GLN A 560 9.10 -25.36 11.74
N HIS A 561 8.79 -24.07 11.86
CA HIS A 561 9.78 -23.01 11.70
C HIS A 561 9.67 -22.01 12.85
N ASP A 562 10.80 -21.68 13.46
CA ASP A 562 10.91 -20.68 14.53
C ASP A 562 11.17 -19.30 13.92
N TRP A 563 10.14 -18.46 13.86
CA TRP A 563 10.25 -17.09 13.37
C TRP A 563 10.89 -16.15 14.38
N ALA A 564 10.65 -16.39 15.67
CA ALA A 564 11.27 -15.66 16.78
C ALA A 564 12.11 -16.60 17.64
N MET A 565 13.24 -16.09 18.13
CA MET A 565 14.18 -16.80 19.00
C MET A 565 14.58 -15.92 20.19
N PRO A 566 15.18 -16.49 21.26
CA PRO A 566 15.66 -15.69 22.39
C PRO A 566 16.59 -14.54 22.01
N SER A 567 17.44 -14.73 21.00
CA SER A 567 18.36 -13.71 20.49
C SER A 567 17.69 -12.66 19.60
N ALA A 568 16.54 -12.99 19.00
CA ALA A 568 15.80 -12.15 18.07
C ALA A 568 14.28 -12.25 18.36
N PRO A 569 13.81 -11.68 19.49
CA PRO A 569 12.42 -11.83 19.92
C PRO A 569 11.48 -10.92 19.12
N PHE A 570 10.26 -11.39 18.87
CA PHE A 570 9.21 -10.61 18.20
C PHE A 570 8.29 -9.94 19.20
N GLY A 571 7.52 -8.95 18.76
CA GLY A 571 6.52 -8.25 19.59
C GLY A 571 7.13 -7.51 20.77
N LYS A 572 8.44 -7.23 20.76
CA LYS A 572 9.10 -6.51 21.86
C LYS A 572 8.71 -5.05 21.79
N VAL A 573 8.00 -4.57 22.82
CA VAL A 573 7.66 -3.15 23.01
C VAL A 573 8.94 -2.40 23.40
N GLN A 574 9.26 -1.35 22.66
CA GLN A 574 10.43 -0.52 22.90
C GLN A 574 10.04 0.95 22.90
N TYR A 575 10.47 1.69 23.92
CA TYR A 575 10.36 3.14 24.01
C TYR A 575 11.74 3.76 23.83
N ARG A 576 11.88 4.68 22.89
CA ARG A 576 13.13 5.38 22.61
C ARG A 576 12.96 6.85 22.96
N THR A 577 13.96 7.40 23.64
CA THR A 577 14.14 8.84 23.79
C THR A 577 15.34 9.27 22.97
N TYR A 578 15.33 10.51 22.50
CA TYR A 578 16.39 11.06 21.69
C TYR A 578 17.02 12.26 22.40
N ALA A 579 18.31 12.47 22.17
CA ALA A 579 19.00 13.69 22.53
C ALA A 579 18.90 14.71 21.40
N GLU A 580 19.22 15.97 21.70
CA GLU A 580 19.26 17.03 20.69
C GLU A 580 20.23 16.69 19.53
N ALA A 581 21.38 16.12 19.85
CA ALA A 581 22.38 15.68 18.87
C ALA A 581 21.93 14.53 17.95
N ASP A 582 20.82 13.83 18.27
CA ASP A 582 20.25 12.84 17.34
C ASP A 582 19.72 13.48 16.05
N PHE A 583 19.33 14.75 16.12
CA PHE A 583 18.83 15.48 14.96
C PHE A 583 19.98 15.94 14.04
N ASP A 584 21.22 16.05 14.52
CA ASP A 584 22.38 16.38 13.68
C ASP A 584 22.58 15.37 12.56
N VAL A 585 22.40 14.08 12.85
CA VAL A 585 22.47 13.03 11.83
C VAL A 585 21.38 13.19 10.77
N PHE A 586 20.18 13.63 11.18
CA PHE A 586 19.09 13.92 10.26
C PHE A 586 19.43 15.15 9.40
N TRP A 587 19.96 16.22 10.00
CA TRP A 587 20.40 17.41 9.27
C TRP A 587 21.50 17.13 8.25
N ASP A 588 22.46 16.28 8.61
CA ASP A 588 23.59 15.96 7.75
C ASP A 588 23.22 15.03 6.59
N LYS A 589 22.28 14.09 6.82
CA LYS A 589 22.00 13.01 5.87
C LYS A 589 20.71 13.19 5.07
N TYR A 590 19.73 13.87 5.64
CA TYR A 590 18.41 14.00 5.05
C TYR A 590 18.14 15.40 4.53
N THR A 591 18.70 16.44 5.15
CA THR A 591 18.29 17.80 4.85
C THR A 591 19.04 18.41 3.66
N TRP A 592 18.29 19.06 2.76
CA TRP A 592 18.86 19.70 1.57
C TRP A 592 19.12 21.19 1.77
N VAL A 593 18.08 21.94 2.17
CA VAL A 593 18.20 23.36 2.57
C VAL A 593 17.93 23.44 4.07
N PRO A 594 18.93 23.59 4.94
CA PRO A 594 18.73 23.51 6.40
C PRO A 594 17.89 24.65 6.99
N GLY A 595 18.04 25.88 6.49
CA GLY A 595 17.26 27.09 6.80
C GLY A 595 16.38 27.10 8.06
N GLY A 596 15.10 27.47 7.90
CA GLY A 596 14.09 27.43 8.97
C GLY A 596 13.68 26.01 9.39
N PHE A 597 14.05 25.00 8.62
CA PHE A 597 13.68 23.60 8.88
C PHE A 597 14.36 23.02 10.12
N LYS A 598 15.51 23.55 10.54
CA LYS A 598 16.12 23.24 11.84
C LYS A 598 15.18 23.50 13.02
N VAL A 599 14.28 24.46 12.89
CA VAL A 599 13.31 24.81 13.92
C VAL A 599 12.03 23.98 13.80
N ASP A 600 11.68 23.56 12.58
CA ASP A 600 10.48 22.77 12.30
C ASP A 600 10.65 21.29 12.63
N PHE A 601 11.63 20.63 12.01
CA PHE A 601 11.92 19.21 12.25
C PHE A 601 12.89 18.98 13.42
N GLY A 602 13.46 20.06 13.95
CA GLY A 602 14.37 19.99 15.08
C GLY A 602 13.70 20.09 16.43
N LYS A 603 14.56 19.95 17.43
CA LYS A 603 14.21 20.11 18.84
C LYS A 603 15.24 21.01 19.50
N PRO A 604 15.38 22.28 19.04
CA PRO A 604 16.44 23.16 19.52
C PRO A 604 16.28 23.42 21.02
N ASN A 605 17.40 23.36 21.74
CA ASN A 605 17.53 23.48 23.19
C ASN A 605 16.81 22.38 23.99
N CYS A 606 16.38 21.28 23.38
CA CYS A 606 15.72 20.21 24.12
C CYS A 606 16.64 19.54 25.15
N ALA A 607 17.96 19.61 24.96
CA ALA A 607 18.93 19.15 25.96
C ALA A 607 18.76 19.87 27.31
N ALA A 608 18.39 21.16 27.32
CA ALA A 608 18.14 21.91 28.55
C ALA A 608 16.93 21.39 29.34
N GLY A 609 15.97 20.74 28.67
CA GLY A 609 14.84 20.06 29.30
C GLY A 609 15.10 18.60 29.67
N GLY A 610 16.36 18.13 29.56
CA GLY A 610 16.74 16.75 29.84
C GLY A 610 16.46 15.78 28.69
N ALA A 611 16.47 16.24 27.43
CA ALA A 611 16.43 15.33 26.29
C ALA A 611 17.71 14.48 26.23
N GLU A 612 17.56 13.18 26.38
CA GLU A 612 18.66 12.23 26.47
C GLU A 612 18.36 11.00 25.62
N ARG A 613 19.41 10.48 24.98
CA ARG A 613 19.30 9.27 24.16
C ARG A 613 19.11 8.06 25.05
N GLY A 614 18.07 7.28 24.79
CA GLY A 614 17.73 6.13 25.61
C GLY A 614 16.94 5.07 24.86
N VAL A 615 17.14 3.81 25.25
CA VAL A 615 16.32 2.67 24.82
C VAL A 615 15.78 1.99 26.07
N HIS A 616 14.46 2.00 26.21
CA HIS A 616 13.78 1.54 27.40
C HIS A 616 12.77 0.46 27.05
N TYR A 617 12.65 -0.52 27.95
CA TYR A 617 11.74 -1.65 27.81
C TYR A 617 10.81 -1.70 29.02
N PRO A 618 9.50 -1.93 28.81
CA PRO A 618 8.59 -2.15 29.92
C PRO A 618 8.74 -3.57 30.46
N LYS A 619 8.43 -3.77 31.75
CA LYS A 619 8.40 -5.09 32.40
C LYS A 619 6.99 -5.67 32.35
N LEU A 620 6.86 -6.95 32.04
CA LEU A 620 5.62 -7.71 32.17
C LEU A 620 5.26 -7.82 33.66
N VAL A 621 4.12 -7.27 34.06
CA VAL A 621 3.66 -7.27 35.46
C VAL A 621 2.44 -8.17 35.69
N ALA A 622 1.72 -8.52 34.62
CA ALA A 622 0.62 -9.46 34.67
C ALA A 622 0.33 -10.03 33.29
N ALA A 623 -0.07 -11.30 33.26
CA ALA A 623 -0.61 -11.96 32.10
C ALA A 623 -1.89 -12.72 32.45
N TRP A 624 -2.77 -12.85 31.46
CA TRP A 624 -4.00 -13.60 31.56
C TRP A 624 -4.21 -14.46 30.32
N LYS A 625 -4.89 -15.58 30.49
CA LYS A 625 -5.41 -16.40 29.40
C LYS A 625 -6.92 -16.49 29.49
N LYS A 626 -7.58 -16.74 28.37
CA LYS A 626 -8.98 -17.17 28.37
C LYS A 626 -9.03 -18.71 28.26
N PRO A 627 -10.04 -19.37 28.83
CA PRO A 627 -10.33 -20.76 28.48
C PRO A 627 -10.80 -20.79 27.02
N ASP A 628 -9.97 -21.30 26.13
CA ASP A 628 -10.27 -21.33 24.69
C ASP A 628 -10.65 -22.74 24.21
N GLU A 629 -11.35 -22.81 23.07
CA GLU A 629 -11.61 -24.06 22.40
C GLU A 629 -10.32 -24.74 21.92
N ARG A 630 -10.34 -26.08 21.85
CA ARG A 630 -9.22 -26.89 21.36
C ARG A 630 -8.73 -26.37 20.00
N GLY A 631 -7.49 -25.89 19.96
CA GLY A 631 -6.85 -25.41 18.73
C GLY A 631 -6.80 -23.89 18.57
N SER A 632 -7.19 -23.10 19.57
CA SER A 632 -7.05 -21.63 19.61
C SER A 632 -6.41 -21.17 20.93
N PHE A 633 -5.95 -19.91 20.99
CA PHE A 633 -5.62 -19.27 22.26
C PHE A 633 -5.83 -17.76 22.24
N SER A 634 -6.05 -17.19 23.43
CA SER A 634 -6.17 -15.75 23.71
C SER A 634 -5.36 -15.39 24.96
N LEU A 635 -4.40 -14.50 24.80
CA LEU A 635 -3.55 -13.98 25.87
C LEU A 635 -3.70 -12.47 26.00
N LYS A 636 -3.65 -11.98 27.24
CA LYS A 636 -3.55 -10.55 27.55
C LYS A 636 -2.36 -10.31 28.45
N LEU A 637 -1.56 -9.31 28.11
CA LEU A 637 -0.38 -8.90 28.83
C LEU A 637 -0.55 -7.47 29.31
N LYS A 638 -0.10 -7.19 30.53
CA LYS A 638 0.09 -5.83 31.02
C LYS A 638 1.57 -5.62 31.31
N LEU A 639 2.18 -4.67 30.61
CA LEU A 639 3.55 -4.25 30.79
C LEU A 639 3.59 -2.85 31.40
N LYS A 640 4.61 -2.55 32.22
CA LYS A 640 4.80 -1.22 32.84
C LYS A 640 6.20 -0.69 32.61
N PHE A 641 6.30 0.59 32.28
CA PHE A 641 7.58 1.31 32.29
C PHE A 641 7.96 1.73 33.71
N ALA A 642 9.24 2.03 33.92
CA ALA A 642 9.71 2.61 35.17
C ALA A 642 9.04 3.97 35.41
N GLN A 643 8.63 4.24 36.66
CA GLN A 643 7.87 5.44 37.01
C GLN A 643 8.62 6.73 36.65
N GLU A 644 9.94 6.74 36.80
CA GLU A 644 10.79 7.87 36.39
C GLU A 644 10.62 8.21 34.90
N LEU A 645 10.63 7.22 34.01
CA LEU A 645 10.44 7.44 32.57
C LEU A 645 9.03 7.96 32.24
N VAL A 646 8.02 7.46 32.97
CA VAL A 646 6.63 7.89 32.82
C VAL A 646 6.49 9.36 33.20
N GLN A 647 7.13 9.78 34.30
CA GLN A 647 7.04 11.15 34.82
C GLN A 647 7.91 12.13 34.03
N THR A 648 9.15 11.77 33.73
CA THR A 648 10.17 12.72 33.23
C THR A 648 10.33 12.70 31.71
N LYS A 649 10.15 11.54 31.07
CA LYS A 649 10.43 11.38 29.63
C LYS A 649 9.16 11.24 28.78
N GLY A 650 8.03 10.90 29.38
CA GLY A 650 6.75 10.78 28.69
C GLY A 650 6.28 9.34 28.45
N ALA A 651 7.00 8.31 28.90
CA ALA A 651 6.61 6.92 28.64
C ALA A 651 5.18 6.62 29.13
N PRO A 652 4.44 5.69 28.50
CA PRO A 652 3.12 5.31 29.00
C PRO A 652 3.21 4.58 30.34
N GLU A 653 2.23 4.79 31.21
CA GLU A 653 2.19 4.10 32.51
C GLU A 653 2.15 2.59 32.33
N ALA A 654 1.35 2.12 31.37
CA ALA A 654 1.30 0.71 31.00
C ALA A 654 1.07 0.52 29.50
N VAL A 655 1.49 -0.64 29.01
CA VAL A 655 1.18 -1.13 27.68
C VAL A 655 0.41 -2.43 27.83
N TRP A 656 -0.76 -2.51 27.22
CA TRP A 656 -1.52 -3.74 27.11
C TRP A 656 -1.28 -4.36 25.75
N VAL A 657 -1.04 -5.66 25.73
CA VAL A 657 -0.89 -6.44 24.50
C VAL A 657 -1.87 -7.59 24.54
N GLU A 658 -2.76 -7.66 23.56
CA GLU A 658 -3.66 -8.79 23.35
C GLU A 658 -3.14 -9.60 22.18
N ILE A 659 -2.96 -10.91 22.39
CA ILE A 659 -2.45 -11.85 21.41
C ILE A 659 -3.50 -12.93 21.25
N SER A 660 -3.99 -13.15 20.03
CA SER A 660 -4.92 -14.26 19.77
C SER A 660 -4.56 -15.04 18.51
N SER A 661 -4.75 -16.35 18.58
CA SER A 661 -4.66 -17.25 17.44
C SER A 661 -6.03 -17.90 17.25
N PRO A 662 -6.79 -17.49 16.21
CA PRO A 662 -8.09 -18.09 15.93
C PRO A 662 -7.95 -19.55 15.49
N LYS A 663 -9.00 -20.34 15.71
CA LYS A 663 -9.01 -21.79 15.46
C LYS A 663 -8.88 -22.18 13.99
N HIS A 664 -9.45 -21.38 13.10
CA HIS A 664 -9.56 -21.64 11.65
C HIS A 664 -8.77 -20.64 10.80
N ASP A 665 -7.96 -19.80 11.44
CA ASP A 665 -7.15 -18.79 10.78
C ASP A 665 -5.67 -19.09 11.04
N LEU A 666 -4.86 -18.97 9.98
CA LEU A 666 -3.41 -19.10 10.07
C LEU A 666 -2.75 -17.87 10.70
N SER A 667 -3.50 -16.78 10.88
CA SER A 667 -3.01 -15.53 11.44
C SER A 667 -2.79 -15.62 12.96
N LEU A 668 -1.81 -14.85 13.43
CA LEU A 668 -1.68 -14.46 14.84
C LEU A 668 -2.00 -12.98 14.92
N HIS A 669 -3.01 -12.61 15.71
CA HIS A 669 -3.44 -11.23 15.89
C HIS A 669 -2.73 -10.62 17.09
N VAL A 670 -2.25 -9.39 16.95
CA VAL A 670 -1.63 -8.63 18.04
C VAL A 670 -2.21 -7.21 18.09
N ASP A 671 -2.87 -6.89 19.20
CA ASP A 671 -3.41 -5.55 19.47
C ASP A 671 -2.64 -4.89 20.63
N VAL A 672 -2.29 -3.62 20.49
CA VAL A 672 -1.55 -2.86 21.51
C VAL A 672 -2.36 -1.65 22.00
N VAL A 673 -2.36 -1.44 23.32
CA VAL A 673 -2.96 -0.26 23.96
C VAL A 673 -1.96 0.41 24.89
N LEU A 674 -1.65 1.68 24.67
CA LEU A 674 -0.90 2.50 25.63
C LEU A 674 -1.88 3.11 26.64
N GLU A 675 -1.80 2.64 27.88
CA GLU A 675 -2.57 3.19 29.00
C GLU A 675 -1.85 4.41 29.56
N ARG A 676 -2.57 5.54 29.66
CA ARG A 676 -2.09 6.79 30.29
C ARG A 676 -0.69 7.19 29.80
N LYS A 677 -0.57 7.40 28.49
CA LYS A 677 0.62 7.99 27.88
C LYS A 677 0.79 9.41 28.39
N THR A 678 1.87 9.66 29.13
CA THR A 678 2.19 11.00 29.60
C THR A 678 2.43 11.92 28.41
N LEU A 679 1.76 13.08 28.43
CA LEU A 679 1.99 14.14 27.47
C LEU A 679 3.42 14.67 27.67
N THR A 680 4.21 14.68 26.60
CA THR A 680 5.61 15.13 26.61
C THR A 680 5.91 15.92 25.36
N ARG A 681 6.87 16.83 25.46
CA ARG A 681 7.45 17.55 24.33
C ARG A 681 8.81 17.00 23.92
N LEU A 682 9.43 16.20 24.79
CA LEU A 682 10.72 15.58 24.52
C LEU A 682 10.62 14.63 23.32
N PRO A 683 11.68 14.52 22.51
CA PRO A 683 11.67 13.65 21.35
C PRO A 683 11.64 12.18 21.76
N GLU A 684 10.64 11.46 21.27
CA GLU A 684 10.36 10.08 21.64
C GLU A 684 9.87 9.25 20.44
N ALA A 685 9.97 7.93 20.54
CA ALA A 685 9.31 7.00 19.64
C ALA A 685 8.96 5.69 20.36
N THR A 686 7.79 5.12 20.05
CA THR A 686 7.38 3.81 20.55
C THR A 686 7.36 2.81 19.40
N TRP A 687 7.92 1.63 19.60
CA TRP A 687 8.06 0.59 18.59
C TRP A 687 7.49 -0.74 19.09
N LEU A 688 6.85 -1.48 18.19
CA LEU A 688 6.60 -2.92 18.33
C LEU A 688 7.47 -3.63 17.27
N ARG A 689 8.40 -4.46 17.72
CA ARG A 689 9.47 -4.96 16.83
C ARG A 689 9.20 -6.36 16.28
N TRP A 690 9.42 -6.50 14.98
CA TRP A 690 9.36 -7.76 14.22
C TRP A 690 10.64 -7.86 13.41
N MET A 691 11.66 -8.51 13.97
CA MET A 691 13.00 -8.57 13.37
C MET A 691 13.49 -10.01 13.38
N PRO A 692 13.16 -10.81 12.34
CA PRO A 692 13.68 -12.17 12.22
C PRO A 692 15.20 -12.17 12.25
N ASP A 693 15.77 -13.24 12.81
CA ASP A 693 17.20 -13.49 12.70
C ASP A 693 17.54 -13.79 11.23
N ASP A 694 18.58 -13.17 10.69
CA ASP A 694 19.00 -13.35 9.28
C ASP A 694 19.28 -14.82 8.94
N ARG A 695 19.59 -15.67 9.94
CA ARG A 695 19.79 -17.11 9.76
C ARG A 695 18.49 -17.89 9.58
N ASN A 696 17.34 -17.31 9.91
CA ASN A 696 16.04 -17.95 9.82
C ASN A 696 15.23 -17.48 8.61
N VAL A 697 15.73 -16.51 7.84
CA VAL A 697 15.03 -15.94 6.68
C VAL A 697 15.94 -15.73 5.48
N GLN A 698 15.36 -15.72 4.28
CA GLN A 698 16.08 -15.28 3.09
C GLN A 698 16.05 -13.76 3.02
N VAL A 699 17.10 -13.08 3.49
CA VAL A 699 17.15 -11.60 3.58
C VAL A 699 16.80 -10.89 2.26
N ARG A 700 17.19 -11.43 1.11
CA ARG A 700 16.86 -10.84 -0.21
C ARG A 700 15.41 -11.05 -0.68
N SER A 701 14.62 -11.82 0.08
CA SER A 701 13.22 -12.10 -0.23
C SER A 701 12.24 -11.10 0.40
N TRP A 702 12.73 -10.10 1.14
CA TRP A 702 11.87 -9.05 1.68
C TRP A 702 11.07 -8.36 0.58
N ARG A 703 9.76 -8.25 0.76
CA ARG A 703 8.89 -7.48 -0.13
C ARG A 703 7.92 -6.63 0.69
N LEU A 704 7.72 -5.40 0.27
CA LEU A 704 6.77 -4.46 0.85
C LEU A 704 5.58 -4.34 -0.07
N SER A 705 4.37 -4.67 0.39
CA SER A 705 3.16 -4.51 -0.42
C SER A 705 2.72 -3.05 -0.42
N LYS A 706 2.76 -2.41 -1.59
CA LYS A 706 2.27 -1.05 -1.81
C LYS A 706 1.33 -1.02 -3.01
N LEU A 707 0.14 -0.43 -2.85
CA LEU A 707 -0.89 -0.35 -3.89
C LEU A 707 -1.21 -1.72 -4.55
N GLY A 708 -1.11 -2.80 -3.79
CA GLY A 708 -1.31 -4.18 -4.22
C GLY A 708 -0.17 -4.76 -5.05
N SER A 709 1.01 -4.13 -5.06
CA SER A 709 2.21 -4.62 -5.77
C SER A 709 3.39 -4.79 -4.81
N PRO A 710 4.23 -5.82 -5.00
CA PRO A 710 5.39 -6.05 -4.16
C PRO A 710 6.56 -5.14 -4.57
N ILE A 711 7.12 -4.39 -3.62
CA ILE A 711 8.32 -3.57 -3.77
C ILE A 711 9.50 -4.26 -3.09
N ASP A 712 10.64 -4.31 -3.76
CA ASP A 712 11.90 -4.80 -3.18
C ASP A 712 12.61 -3.65 -2.42
N PRO A 713 12.70 -3.71 -1.07
CA PRO A 713 13.36 -2.66 -0.29
C PRO A 713 14.89 -2.62 -0.51
N GLY A 714 15.48 -3.61 -1.18
CA GLY A 714 16.87 -3.60 -1.61
C GLY A 714 17.12 -2.82 -2.90
N LEU A 715 16.08 -2.48 -3.67
CA LEU A 715 16.18 -1.77 -4.95
C LEU A 715 15.62 -0.35 -4.85
N ILE A 716 16.06 0.39 -3.82
CA ILE A 716 15.66 1.78 -3.58
C ILE A 716 16.81 2.72 -3.92
N MET A 717 16.51 3.72 -4.74
CA MET A 717 17.46 4.72 -5.19
C MET A 717 18.10 5.49 -4.01
N LEU A 718 19.29 6.05 -4.22
CA LEU A 718 19.89 6.94 -3.22
C LEU A 718 18.98 8.15 -2.98
N ASN A 719 18.88 8.56 -1.70
CA ASN A 719 17.93 9.56 -1.19
C ASN A 719 16.44 9.18 -1.36
N GLY A 720 16.15 7.95 -1.77
CA GLY A 720 14.81 7.36 -1.70
C GLY A 720 14.48 6.84 -0.30
N SER A 721 13.25 6.38 -0.12
CA SER A 721 12.71 5.96 1.18
C SER A 721 13.27 4.62 1.63
N ARG A 722 14.32 4.58 2.44
CA ARG A 722 14.98 3.33 2.90
C ARG A 722 14.71 2.96 4.36
N GLY A 723 14.25 3.93 5.16
CA GLY A 723 14.15 3.78 6.62
C GLY A 723 12.72 3.71 7.16
N LEU A 724 11.73 4.18 6.39
CA LEU A 724 10.34 4.25 6.82
C LEU A 724 9.43 4.03 5.61
N HIS A 725 8.46 3.14 5.73
CA HIS A 725 7.55 2.80 4.64
C HIS A 725 6.12 2.74 5.14
N ALA A 726 5.18 3.12 4.27
CA ALA A 726 3.81 2.66 4.39
C ALA A 726 3.61 1.42 3.50
N VAL A 727 2.91 0.43 4.05
CA VAL A 727 2.49 -0.78 3.34
C VAL A 727 0.99 -0.96 3.46
N ASP A 728 0.35 -1.58 2.47
CA ASP A 728 -1.08 -1.88 2.49
C ASP A 728 -1.37 -3.18 3.30
N ASP A 729 -2.52 -3.81 3.09
CA ASP A 729 -2.89 -5.03 3.82
C ASP A 729 -2.04 -6.26 3.44
N GLY A 730 -1.28 -6.20 2.35
CA GLY A 730 -0.29 -7.23 2.01
C GLY A 730 0.96 -7.19 2.90
N GLY A 731 1.14 -6.11 3.67
CA GLY A 731 2.17 -6.02 4.71
C GLY A 731 3.61 -6.05 4.20
N ALA A 732 4.53 -6.36 5.12
CA ALA A 732 5.91 -6.71 4.79
C ALA A 732 6.07 -8.23 4.82
N THR A 733 6.66 -8.82 3.78
CA THR A 733 6.80 -10.26 3.65
C THR A 733 8.25 -10.70 3.51
N VAL A 734 8.57 -11.87 4.05
CA VAL A 734 9.90 -12.49 3.93
C VAL A 734 9.76 -14.02 3.94
N LEU A 735 10.60 -14.72 3.19
CA LEU A 735 10.64 -16.19 3.18
C LEU A 735 11.48 -16.73 4.34
N SER A 736 11.12 -17.92 4.84
CA SER A 736 11.95 -18.72 5.73
C SER A 736 13.30 -19.02 5.07
N GLU A 737 14.30 -19.38 5.87
CA GLU A 737 15.63 -19.78 5.38
C GLU A 737 15.53 -20.86 4.28
N ARG A 738 14.68 -21.88 4.50
CA ARG A 738 14.40 -22.95 3.53
C ARG A 738 13.55 -22.53 2.33
N GLY A 739 12.92 -21.35 2.37
CA GLY A 739 12.03 -20.84 1.33
C GLY A 739 10.68 -21.57 1.22
N ASP A 740 10.35 -22.41 2.19
CA ASP A 740 9.14 -23.26 2.26
C ASP A 740 7.95 -22.57 2.94
N GLN A 741 8.21 -21.48 3.69
CA GLN A 741 7.21 -20.69 4.39
C GLN A 741 7.45 -19.20 4.15
N ARG A 742 6.38 -18.41 4.16
CA ARG A 742 6.43 -16.95 4.05
C ARG A 742 5.88 -16.33 5.32
N LEU A 743 6.63 -15.46 5.98
CA LEU A 743 6.11 -14.60 7.05
C LEU A 743 5.48 -13.37 6.42
N VAL A 744 4.29 -13.00 6.87
CA VAL A 744 3.64 -11.72 6.59
C VAL A 744 3.54 -10.96 7.90
N ILE A 745 3.93 -9.69 7.90
CA ILE A 745 3.82 -8.78 9.04
C ILE A 745 2.88 -7.65 8.63
#